data_AF-A0A5J5R9T9-F1
#
_entry.id   AF-A0A5J5R9T9-F1
#
_cell.length_a   1.000
_cell.length_b   1.000
_cell.length_c   1.000
_cell.angle_alpha   90.00
_cell.angle_beta   90.00
_cell.angle_gamma   90.00
#
_symmetry.space_group_name_H-M   'P 1'
#
loop_
_entity.id
_entity.type
_entity.pdbx_description
1 polymer ?
#
loop_
_entity_poly.entity_id
_entity_poly.type
_entity_poly.pdbx_seq_one_letter_code
_entity_poly.pdbx_strand_id
1 'polypeptide(L)'
;MSKLFSFSGTDDFCPGGSIYTNPKESSLFLSLGRHVDVYFPSRKRSRISAPFVFSGERFEKKKSSIEVLPDECLFEILRRLPGGQERSSCACVSKRWLTIVSNIRSNEIRDNKTTQALDLNYESTDKKGGDVSEVEDEDVAGGYLSRSLEGKKATDVRLAAIAVGTAGRGGLGKLFIRGSNSSRGVTAVGLRAISRGCPSLRVLSLWNLATVGDGGLCEIAEGCHQLQKLDLCHCPAITNESLLSLAKGCPDLTDLTIEGCANIGNEGIQAIARCCPNLKSVSIKDCPLLGDQGIASLLTSASYSLSKLKLQALNITDVSLAVIGHYGKAVTDLSLASLPNVTEKGFWVMGNGHGLQKLKSFTVKACHGVTDLGLEAIGKGCPNLKQFCVGKCAFLSDNGLVSFAKAAGSLESLELEECHRVTQFGFFGSLINCGAKFKAISLMNCLGIKDLNVGLPPLPPCESLRSLSIRNCPGFGDASLAALGKLCPQLQNVELSGFHGITDVGFLPLLESCEAGLVKVNLSGCPNLGDKVVCKMADLHGRTLEMLNLDGCKISDAGLVAIAENCRLLSDLDVSKCTITDSGIAALACSNLIDLQILSVSGCNLVSDKSLPSLGKLGQTLLGLNLQQCKAISSGAVDLLVEQLWRCDILF
;
A
#
# COMPACT_ATOMS: atom_id res chain seq x y z
N MET A 1 -28.79 -45.35 8.10
CA MET A 1 -28.95 -45.97 9.44
C MET A 1 -29.55 -44.95 10.39
N SER A 2 -30.12 -45.37 11.53
CA SER A 2 -31.07 -44.57 12.31
C SER A 2 -31.11 -44.93 13.81
N LYS A 3 -31.77 -44.07 14.60
CA LYS A 3 -31.95 -44.08 16.09
C LYS A 3 -30.72 -43.54 16.85
N LEU A 4 -30.79 -42.72 17.93
CA LEU A 4 -31.75 -42.43 19.02
C LEU A 4 -31.85 -43.46 20.18
N PHE A 5 -31.17 -43.15 21.30
CA PHE A 5 -31.52 -43.36 22.74
C PHE A 5 -30.31 -42.80 23.57
N SER A 6 -30.32 -41.89 24.57
CA SER A 6 -31.29 -41.08 25.35
C SER A 6 -31.68 -41.58 26.76
N PHE A 7 -31.78 -40.64 27.73
CA PHE A 7 -32.16 -40.77 29.18
C PHE A 7 -31.11 -41.44 30.11
N SER A 8 -30.98 -41.13 31.41
CA SER A 8 -31.48 -39.99 32.25
C SER A 8 -30.89 -40.07 33.68
N GLY A 9 -30.95 -38.96 34.46
CA GLY A 9 -30.76 -38.96 35.92
C GLY A 9 -30.85 -37.55 36.52
N THR A 10 -31.67 -37.36 37.54
CA THR A 10 -32.08 -36.04 38.08
C THR A 10 -32.18 -36.04 39.63
N ASP A 11 -32.44 -34.85 40.18
CA ASP A 11 -33.09 -34.56 41.47
C ASP A 11 -32.25 -34.56 42.78
N ASP A 12 -32.02 -33.34 43.26
CA ASP A 12 -32.25 -32.80 44.62
C ASP A 12 -31.76 -33.52 45.90
N PHE A 13 -31.11 -32.74 46.79
CA PHE A 13 -31.73 -32.29 48.06
C PHE A 13 -30.89 -31.18 48.75
N CYS A 14 -31.59 -30.21 49.36
CA CYS A 14 -31.10 -29.20 50.32
C CYS A 14 -31.88 -29.38 51.67
N PRO A 15 -31.62 -28.65 52.80
CA PRO A 15 -30.73 -27.50 53.04
C PRO A 15 -29.87 -27.60 54.34
N GLY A 16 -29.08 -26.56 54.71
CA GLY A 16 -28.60 -26.40 56.11
C GLY A 16 -27.45 -25.42 56.44
N GLY A 17 -27.77 -24.17 56.80
CA GLY A 17 -27.20 -23.49 57.99
C GLY A 17 -25.73 -22.97 58.06
N SER A 18 -25.46 -21.81 57.44
CA SER A 18 -24.74 -20.63 57.99
C SER A 18 -23.58 -20.76 59.03
N ILE A 19 -22.42 -20.14 58.72
CA ILE A 19 -21.85 -18.95 59.43
C ILE A 19 -20.80 -18.23 58.55
N TYR A 20 -20.66 -16.90 58.71
CA TYR A 20 -19.79 -15.99 57.92
C TYR A 20 -18.28 -16.09 58.31
N THR A 21 -17.27 -15.56 57.61
CA THR A 21 -17.12 -14.45 56.60
C THR A 21 -16.10 -14.87 55.49
N ASN A 22 -15.65 -14.11 54.47
CA ASN A 22 -15.83 -12.71 54.02
C ASN A 22 -15.46 -12.57 52.52
N PRO A 23 -16.11 -11.70 51.69
CA PRO A 23 -15.79 -11.57 50.25
C PRO A 23 -15.11 -10.23 49.84
N LYS A 24 -14.31 -10.25 48.75
CA LYS A 24 -13.88 -9.03 48.01
C LYS A 24 -13.58 -9.26 46.51
N GLU A 25 -14.64 -9.37 45.72
CA GLU A 25 -14.75 -9.00 44.30
C GLU A 25 -16.24 -8.63 44.06
N SER A 26 -16.67 -7.83 43.10
CA SER A 26 -15.99 -7.03 42.05
C SER A 26 -16.88 -5.82 41.63
N SER A 27 -16.38 -5.01 40.69
CA SER A 27 -17.11 -4.12 39.75
C SER A 27 -18.56 -3.66 40.02
N LEU A 28 -18.79 -2.34 40.03
CA LEU A 28 -19.96 -1.71 39.37
C LEU A 28 -19.81 -0.18 39.32
N PHE A 29 -19.84 0.42 38.12
CA PHE A 29 -20.23 1.82 37.93
C PHE A 29 -20.86 2.01 36.55
N LEU A 30 -22.18 2.22 36.54
CA LEU A 30 -22.95 2.64 35.36
C LEU A 30 -23.02 4.17 35.28
N SER A 31 -23.33 4.66 34.09
CA SER A 31 -23.41 6.08 33.76
C SER A 31 -24.72 6.74 34.19
N LEU A 32 -24.62 8.03 34.54
CA LEU A 32 -25.64 9.09 34.54
C LEU A 32 -24.85 10.42 34.78
N GLY A 33 -25.35 11.62 34.48
CA GLY A 33 -26.67 12.06 34.04
C GLY A 33 -26.83 13.54 34.47
N ARG A 34 -27.47 14.39 33.67
CA ARG A 34 -27.59 15.83 34.00
C ARG A 34 -28.67 16.11 35.06
N HIS A 35 -28.42 17.14 35.87
CA HIS A 35 -29.36 17.92 36.71
C HIS A 35 -30.31 17.18 37.67
N VAL A 36 -30.06 17.31 38.98
CA VAL A 36 -30.99 17.97 39.95
C VAL A 36 -30.15 18.71 40.99
N ASP A 37 -30.51 19.94 41.36
CA ASP A 37 -29.89 20.67 42.48
C ASP A 37 -30.43 20.19 43.84
N VAL A 38 -29.54 19.84 44.77
CA VAL A 38 -29.89 19.61 46.19
C VAL A 38 -28.90 20.36 47.08
N TYR A 39 -29.37 21.44 47.69
CA TYR A 39 -28.58 22.36 48.51
C TYR A 39 -28.64 22.00 50.00
N PHE A 40 -27.49 21.74 50.63
CA PHE A 40 -27.36 21.71 52.10
C PHE A 40 -26.06 22.40 52.57
N PRO A 41 -26.08 23.14 53.70
CA PRO A 41 -25.05 24.13 54.02
C PRO A 41 -23.87 23.58 54.83
N SER A 42 -22.77 24.35 54.83
CA SER A 42 -21.51 24.00 55.49
C SER A 42 -21.59 24.01 57.02
N ARG A 43 -21.32 22.86 57.66
CA ARG A 43 -21.03 22.77 59.10
C ARG A 43 -19.54 22.69 59.37
N LYS A 44 -19.11 23.44 60.39
CA LYS A 44 -17.70 23.77 60.70
C LYS A 44 -16.92 22.53 61.17
N ARG A 45 -15.61 22.47 60.86
CA ARG A 45 -14.68 21.52 61.49
C ARG A 45 -14.69 21.71 63.02
N SER A 46 -14.72 20.62 63.78
CA SER A 46 -14.31 20.66 65.18
C SER A 46 -12.80 20.91 65.29
N ARG A 47 -12.39 21.76 66.24
CA ARG A 47 -11.01 21.79 66.72
C ARG A 47 -10.95 20.90 67.95
N ILE A 48 -10.19 19.82 67.89
CA ILE A 48 -9.82 19.06 69.10
C ILE A 48 -8.68 19.82 69.77
N SER A 49 -8.88 20.21 71.01
CA SER A 49 -7.84 20.74 71.89
C SER A 49 -7.42 19.65 72.88
N ALA A 50 -6.15 19.26 72.85
CA ALA A 50 -5.51 18.40 73.84
C ALA A 50 -4.14 19.01 74.21
N PRO A 51 -3.63 18.83 75.45
CA PRO A 51 -2.40 19.50 75.89
C PRO A 51 -1.15 18.88 75.26
N PHE A 52 -0.12 19.70 75.03
CA PHE A 52 1.21 19.20 74.68
C PHE A 52 1.88 18.58 75.91
N VAL A 53 2.19 17.28 75.83
CA VAL A 53 3.15 16.62 76.72
C VAL A 53 4.32 16.17 75.84
N PHE A 54 5.52 16.65 76.15
CA PHE A 54 6.74 16.22 75.46
C PHE A 54 7.25 14.89 76.04
N SER A 55 6.81 13.77 75.48
CA SER A 55 7.55 12.51 75.53
C SER A 55 8.50 12.45 74.31
N GLY A 56 9.76 12.06 74.57
CA GLY A 56 10.85 12.21 73.61
C GLY A 56 10.98 11.09 72.59
N GLU A 57 10.04 10.97 71.64
CA GLU A 57 10.23 10.17 70.43
C GLU A 57 10.46 11.03 69.19
N ARG A 58 11.42 10.62 68.34
CA ARG A 58 11.70 11.29 67.07
C ARG A 58 10.57 10.99 66.08
N PHE A 59 9.58 11.87 66.02
CA PHE A 59 8.72 11.97 64.84
C PHE A 59 9.57 12.35 63.62
N GLU A 60 9.95 11.36 62.82
CA GLU A 60 10.36 11.60 61.45
C GLU A 60 9.21 12.34 60.74
N LYS A 61 9.47 13.59 60.33
CA LYS A 61 8.61 14.27 59.37
C LYS A 61 8.71 13.52 58.04
N LYS A 62 7.87 12.50 57.85
CA LYS A 62 7.61 11.91 56.53
C LYS A 62 7.31 13.05 55.57
N LYS A 63 8.25 13.33 54.66
CA LYS A 63 8.09 14.37 53.64
C LYS A 63 6.84 14.00 52.83
N SER A 64 5.82 14.84 52.88
CA SER A 64 4.58 14.68 52.13
C SER A 64 4.88 14.89 50.64
N SER A 65 5.32 13.82 49.97
CA SER A 65 5.60 13.83 48.54
C SER A 65 4.30 13.84 47.74
N ILE A 66 4.31 14.55 46.61
CA ILE A 66 3.22 14.56 45.64
C ILE A 66 2.90 13.16 45.10
N GLU A 67 3.88 12.25 45.08
CA GLU A 67 3.69 10.84 44.71
C GLU A 67 2.73 10.07 45.63
N VAL A 68 2.45 10.57 46.84
CA VAL A 68 1.54 9.93 47.81
C VAL A 68 0.08 10.39 47.61
N LEU A 69 -0.19 11.38 46.74
CA LEU A 69 -1.56 11.79 46.43
C LEU A 69 -2.32 10.69 45.66
N PRO A 70 -3.65 10.57 45.84
CA PRO A 70 -4.51 9.77 44.96
C PRO A 70 -4.51 10.23 43.50
N ASP A 71 -4.86 9.34 42.56
CA ASP A 71 -4.86 9.63 41.11
C ASP A 71 -5.85 10.74 40.74
N GLU A 72 -6.98 10.86 41.44
CA GLU A 72 -7.99 11.91 41.24
C GLU A 72 -7.43 13.29 41.62
N CYS A 73 -6.66 13.35 42.71
CA CYS A 73 -5.99 14.56 43.16
C CYS A 73 -4.88 14.96 42.19
N LEU A 74 -4.13 13.99 41.66
CA LEU A 74 -3.06 14.24 40.72
C LEU A 74 -3.61 14.64 39.33
N PHE A 75 -4.69 14.03 38.86
CA PHE A 75 -5.44 14.45 37.66
C PHE A 75 -5.94 15.89 37.78
N GLU A 76 -6.52 16.24 38.92
CA GLU A 76 -7.03 17.59 39.20
C GLU A 76 -5.90 18.65 39.18
N ILE A 77 -4.69 18.31 39.65
CA ILE A 77 -3.50 19.15 39.50
C ILE A 77 -3.06 19.24 38.03
N LEU A 78 -2.86 18.09 37.38
CA LEU A 78 -2.25 18.00 36.04
C LEU A 78 -3.12 18.62 34.93
N ARG A 79 -4.45 18.65 35.06
CA ARG A 79 -5.34 19.30 34.08
C ARG A 79 -5.34 20.85 34.12
N ARG A 80 -4.64 21.45 35.08
CA ARG A 80 -4.38 22.90 35.17
C ARG A 80 -3.03 23.32 34.58
N LEU A 81 -2.23 22.39 34.05
CA LEU A 81 -0.96 22.73 33.40
C LEU A 81 -1.24 23.53 32.11
N PRO A 82 -0.72 24.76 31.96
CA PRO A 82 -1.16 25.71 30.94
C PRO A 82 -0.54 25.49 29.55
N GLY A 83 0.39 24.56 29.40
CA GLY A 83 1.13 24.33 28.16
C GLY A 83 1.56 22.89 27.91
N GLY A 84 1.89 22.59 26.66
CA GLY A 84 2.29 21.26 26.21
C GLY A 84 3.68 20.84 26.70
N GLN A 85 4.58 21.80 26.96
CA GLN A 85 5.94 21.54 27.45
C GLN A 85 5.93 21.10 28.91
N GLU A 86 5.13 21.77 29.74
CA GLU A 86 4.91 21.44 31.15
C GLU A 86 4.26 20.06 31.28
N ARG A 87 3.21 19.79 30.48
CA ARG A 87 2.57 18.47 30.42
C ARG A 87 3.53 17.36 30.00
N SER A 88 4.40 17.63 29.02
CA SER A 88 5.44 16.68 28.59
C SER A 88 6.46 16.43 29.71
N SER A 89 6.91 17.49 30.39
CA SER A 89 7.85 17.40 31.52
C SER A 89 7.26 16.61 32.69
N CYS A 90 5.99 16.85 33.03
CA CYS A 90 5.26 16.07 34.04
C CYS A 90 5.07 14.60 33.63
N ALA A 91 4.82 14.33 32.35
CA ALA A 91 4.73 12.96 31.84
C ALA A 91 6.08 12.21 31.88
N CYS A 92 7.21 12.91 31.85
CA CYS A 92 8.53 12.31 32.04
C CYS A 92 8.84 11.87 33.48
N VAL A 93 8.08 12.32 34.50
CA VAL A 93 8.33 12.00 35.92
C VAL A 93 8.19 10.50 36.21
N SER A 94 7.10 9.89 35.75
CA SER A 94 6.87 8.45 35.92
C SER A 94 5.78 7.93 34.98
N LYS A 95 5.69 6.61 34.82
CA LYS A 95 4.61 5.96 34.05
C LYS A 95 3.21 6.30 34.57
N ARG A 96 3.06 6.45 35.89
CA ARG A 96 1.78 6.83 36.53
C ARG A 96 1.38 8.23 36.10
N TRP A 97 2.30 9.19 36.18
CA TRP A 97 2.07 10.56 35.73
C TRP A 97 1.76 10.61 34.24
N LEU A 98 2.55 9.92 33.40
CA LEU A 98 2.28 9.80 31.96
C LEU A 98 0.86 9.32 31.68
N THR A 99 0.43 8.21 32.28
CA THR A 99 -0.92 7.65 32.10
C THR A 99 -2.02 8.63 32.54
N ILE A 100 -1.80 9.43 33.58
CA ILE A 100 -2.77 10.44 34.02
C ILE A 100 -2.78 11.63 33.05
N VAL A 101 -1.61 12.17 32.66
CA VAL A 101 -1.51 13.28 31.70
C VAL A 101 -2.08 12.90 30.33
N SER A 102 -1.96 11.64 29.90
CA SER A 102 -2.51 11.15 28.62
C SER A 102 -4.01 10.82 28.67
N ASN A 103 -4.63 10.77 29.86
CA ASN A 103 -6.06 10.51 30.01
C ASN A 103 -6.92 11.80 30.09
N ILE A 104 -6.29 12.97 30.28
CA ILE A 104 -6.95 14.29 30.24
C ILE A 104 -7.25 14.66 28.78
N ARG A 105 -8.53 14.76 28.43
CA ARG A 105 -9.01 15.16 27.09
C ARG A 105 -8.61 16.61 26.76
N SER A 106 -8.41 16.92 25.49
CA SER A 106 -8.06 18.28 25.04
C SER A 106 -9.08 19.38 25.43
N ASN A 107 -10.33 19.03 25.71
CA ASN A 107 -11.37 19.95 26.20
C ASN A 107 -11.50 20.01 27.73
N GLU A 108 -10.76 19.18 28.48
CA GLU A 108 -10.71 19.21 29.96
C GLU A 108 -9.56 20.09 30.49
N ILE A 109 -8.71 20.57 29.59
CA ILE A 109 -7.59 21.48 29.87
C ILE A 109 -8.13 22.85 30.28
N ARG A 110 -7.75 23.33 31.46
CA ARG A 110 -8.12 24.68 31.89
C ARG A 110 -7.14 25.73 31.35
N ASP A 111 -7.45 26.27 30.18
CA ASP A 111 -6.82 27.49 29.67
C ASP A 111 -7.12 28.67 30.63
N ASN A 112 -6.09 29.19 31.30
CA ASN A 112 -6.19 30.34 32.20
C ASN A 112 -6.65 31.64 31.49
N LYS A 113 -6.73 31.65 30.14
CA LYS A 113 -7.24 32.76 29.31
C LYS A 113 -8.63 33.24 29.74
N THR A 114 -9.47 32.38 30.32
CA THR A 114 -10.77 32.77 30.90
C THR A 114 -10.68 33.63 32.17
N THR A 115 -9.47 33.93 32.65
CA THR A 115 -9.20 34.79 33.83
C THR A 115 -8.40 36.05 33.49
N GLN A 116 -8.13 36.32 32.21
CA GLN A 116 -7.42 37.52 31.71
C GLN A 116 -8.25 38.26 30.64
N ALA A 117 -9.58 38.30 30.80
CA ALA A 117 -10.46 39.18 30.04
C ALA A 117 -10.47 40.64 30.55
N LEU A 118 -9.64 40.93 31.55
CA LEU A 118 -9.43 42.24 32.16
C LEU A 118 -7.92 42.41 32.44
N ASP A 119 -7.14 42.70 31.39
CA ASP A 119 -6.16 43.80 31.37
C ASP A 119 -5.34 43.83 30.06
N LEU A 120 -5.62 44.87 29.26
CA LEU A 120 -4.73 45.64 28.38
C LEU A 120 -3.71 44.94 27.42
N ASN A 121 -4.01 45.12 26.13
CA ASN A 121 -3.12 45.55 25.03
C ASN A 121 -1.84 44.76 24.66
N TYR A 122 -1.81 44.35 23.38
CA TYR A 122 -0.73 44.54 22.40
C TYR A 122 0.69 44.86 22.94
N GLU A 123 1.64 43.94 22.70
CA GLU A 123 2.61 44.15 21.62
C GLU A 123 3.30 42.83 21.20
N SER A 124 3.77 42.77 19.95
CA SER A 124 4.43 41.61 19.36
C SER A 124 5.94 41.81 19.27
N THR A 125 6.75 40.90 19.81
CA THR A 125 8.20 40.86 19.51
C THR A 125 8.71 39.43 19.31
N ASP A 126 9.40 39.20 18.20
CA ASP A 126 10.13 37.95 17.93
C ASP A 126 11.32 37.77 18.88
N LYS A 127 11.52 36.54 19.39
CA LYS A 127 12.88 36.05 19.69
C LYS A 127 13.11 34.62 19.20
N LYS A 128 14.22 34.49 18.46
CA LYS A 128 14.70 33.31 17.74
C LYS A 128 15.15 32.17 18.66
N GLY A 129 15.09 30.95 18.12
CA GLY A 129 16.25 30.06 18.06
C GLY A 129 16.52 29.17 19.28
N GLY A 130 16.31 27.86 19.09
CA GLY A 130 16.73 26.80 20.00
C GLY A 130 16.80 25.48 19.24
N ASP A 131 18.02 25.10 18.83
CA ASP A 131 18.32 23.93 18.00
C ASP A 131 18.06 22.60 18.73
N VAL A 132 17.32 21.68 18.10
CA VAL A 132 17.24 20.25 18.44
C VAL A 132 17.02 19.41 17.18
N SER A 133 18.11 19.11 16.46
CA SER A 133 18.32 17.89 15.65
C SER A 133 17.07 17.26 15.00
N GLU A 134 16.80 17.61 13.74
CA GLU A 134 15.80 16.91 12.94
C GLU A 134 16.33 15.53 12.51
N VAL A 135 15.45 14.53 12.53
CA VAL A 135 15.66 13.24 11.84
C VAL A 135 14.63 13.21 10.73
N GLU A 136 15.11 13.07 9.50
CA GLU A 136 14.31 13.22 8.29
C GLU A 136 13.34 12.03 8.13
N ASP A 137 12.05 12.34 8.08
CA ASP A 137 10.98 11.44 7.61
C ASP A 137 10.46 12.04 6.29
N GLU A 138 10.78 11.42 5.14
CA GLU A 138 10.25 11.84 3.83
C GLU A 138 8.75 11.53 3.72
N ASP A 139 7.89 12.56 3.70
CA ASP A 139 6.67 12.63 2.87
C ASP A 139 5.92 13.96 3.13
N VAL A 140 6.35 15.06 2.49
CA VAL A 140 5.70 16.39 2.62
C VAL A 140 4.44 16.49 1.77
N ALA A 141 3.46 15.64 2.08
CA ALA A 141 2.10 15.66 1.53
C ALA A 141 1.09 15.85 2.66
N GLY A 142 0.80 17.13 2.95
CA GLY A 142 -0.30 17.56 3.81
C GLY A 142 0.01 17.63 5.32
N GLY A 143 0.91 18.51 5.73
CA GLY A 143 0.83 19.38 6.93
C GLY A 143 0.61 18.81 8.35
N TYR A 144 0.39 17.51 8.55
CA TYR A 144 0.10 16.92 9.86
C TYR A 144 1.18 15.94 10.33
N LEU A 145 1.42 15.89 11.64
CA LEU A 145 2.38 14.97 12.25
C LEU A 145 2.05 13.50 11.95
N SER A 146 3.09 12.73 11.59
CA SER A 146 3.02 11.30 11.28
C SER A 146 3.88 10.50 12.27
N ARG A 147 3.42 9.31 12.70
CA ARG A 147 4.21 8.39 13.54
C ARG A 147 3.93 6.92 13.19
N SER A 148 5.00 6.14 13.09
CA SER A 148 4.95 4.67 13.01
C SER A 148 5.52 4.02 14.27
N LEU A 149 4.93 2.91 14.73
CA LEU A 149 5.43 2.07 15.82
C LEU A 149 5.44 0.60 15.39
N GLU A 150 6.62 -0.04 15.45
CA GLU A 150 6.79 -1.41 14.96
C GLU A 150 7.32 -2.36 16.03
N GLY A 151 6.78 -3.58 16.05
CA GLY A 151 7.17 -4.70 16.90
C GLY A 151 7.27 -4.33 18.39
N LYS A 152 8.46 -4.51 18.98
CA LYS A 152 8.70 -4.24 20.40
C LYS A 152 8.51 -2.76 20.82
N LYS A 153 8.50 -1.81 19.86
CA LYS A 153 8.25 -0.38 20.12
C LYS A 153 6.74 -0.06 20.30
N ALA A 154 5.86 -0.88 19.72
CA ALA A 154 4.41 -0.75 19.84
C ALA A 154 3.94 -1.19 21.23
N THR A 155 3.71 -0.19 22.09
CA THR A 155 3.33 -0.33 23.49
C THR A 155 2.40 0.81 23.92
N ASP A 156 1.48 0.57 24.85
CA ASP A 156 0.58 1.62 25.39
C ASP A 156 1.35 2.83 25.95
N VAL A 157 2.50 2.58 26.60
CA VAL A 157 3.38 3.63 27.16
C VAL A 157 3.91 4.55 26.04
N ARG A 158 4.25 3.99 24.87
CA ARG A 158 4.76 4.80 23.74
C ARG A 158 3.63 5.58 23.06
N LEU A 159 2.42 5.04 22.99
CA LEU A 159 1.24 5.75 22.49
C LEU A 159 0.82 6.90 23.41
N ALA A 160 0.83 6.67 24.73
CA ALA A 160 0.61 7.74 25.71
C ALA A 160 1.66 8.86 25.60
N ALA A 161 2.94 8.52 25.42
CA ALA A 161 4.00 9.50 25.25
C ALA A 161 3.85 10.30 23.94
N ILE A 162 3.42 9.65 22.85
CA ILE A 162 3.08 10.34 21.59
C ILE A 162 1.92 11.31 21.84
N ALA A 163 0.80 10.85 22.40
CA ALA A 163 -0.39 11.67 22.62
C ALA A 163 -0.11 12.95 23.42
N VAL A 164 0.65 12.84 24.53
CA VAL A 164 1.04 14.02 25.32
C VAL A 164 1.98 14.94 24.55
N GLY A 165 2.98 14.39 23.85
CA GLY A 165 3.96 15.17 23.10
C GLY A 165 3.39 15.87 21.85
N THR A 166 2.35 15.31 21.21
CA THR A 166 1.70 15.91 20.03
C THR A 166 0.54 16.83 20.37
N ALA A 167 -0.13 16.67 21.52
CA ALA A 167 -1.30 17.48 21.89
C ALA A 167 -1.02 18.99 21.83
N GLY A 168 0.14 19.43 22.33
CA GLY A 168 0.58 20.84 22.28
C GLY A 168 0.87 21.40 20.88
N ARG A 169 0.87 20.55 19.84
CA ARG A 169 1.06 20.91 18.42
C ARG A 169 -0.20 20.64 17.58
N GLY A 170 -1.37 20.51 18.22
CA GLY A 170 -2.65 20.23 17.56
C GLY A 170 -3.01 18.75 17.43
N GLY A 171 -2.11 17.83 17.83
CA GLY A 171 -2.31 16.39 17.78
C GLY A 171 -1.54 15.68 16.65
N LEU A 172 -1.82 14.40 16.48
CA LEU A 172 -1.27 13.55 15.43
C LEU A 172 -2.26 13.46 14.26
N GLY A 173 -1.77 13.44 13.01
CA GLY A 173 -2.60 13.28 11.80
C GLY A 173 -2.56 11.88 11.20
N LYS A 174 -1.41 11.20 11.26
CA LYS A 174 -1.22 9.83 10.73
C LYS A 174 -0.58 8.92 11.79
N LEU A 175 -1.19 7.77 12.07
CA LEU A 175 -0.67 6.76 13.00
C LEU A 175 -0.62 5.37 12.35
N PHE A 176 0.55 4.75 12.39
CA PHE A 176 0.78 3.38 11.93
C PHE A 176 1.31 2.52 13.08
N ILE A 177 0.74 1.33 13.26
CA ILE A 177 1.16 0.37 14.29
C ILE A 177 1.27 -1.02 13.65
N ARG A 178 2.47 -1.62 13.64
CA ARG A 178 2.74 -2.91 13.02
C ARG A 178 3.35 -3.91 13.99
N GLY A 179 2.59 -4.94 14.36
CA GLY A 179 2.93 -5.87 15.43
C GLY A 179 2.85 -5.22 16.81
N SER A 180 2.96 -6.04 17.86
CA SER A 180 2.92 -5.57 19.25
C SER A 180 3.94 -6.27 20.12
N ASN A 181 4.29 -5.65 21.25
CA ASN A 181 5.13 -6.29 22.27
C ASN A 181 4.31 -7.36 23.02
N SER A 182 4.69 -8.63 22.93
CA SER A 182 3.95 -9.75 23.55
C SER A 182 3.76 -9.67 25.07
N SER A 183 4.57 -8.86 25.78
CA SER A 183 4.49 -8.68 27.23
C SER A 183 3.80 -7.38 27.67
N ARG A 184 3.79 -6.36 26.80
CA ARG A 184 3.38 -4.97 27.09
C ARG A 184 2.91 -4.25 25.82
N GLY A 185 1.98 -4.88 25.11
CA GLY A 185 1.58 -4.49 23.75
C GLY A 185 0.79 -3.19 23.67
N VAL A 186 0.08 -3.02 22.56
CA VAL A 186 -0.94 -2.00 22.40
C VAL A 186 -2.29 -2.61 22.77
N THR A 187 -3.03 -1.92 23.63
CA THR A 187 -4.38 -2.29 24.06
C THR A 187 -5.33 -1.10 23.84
N ALA A 188 -6.57 -1.23 24.31
CA ALA A 188 -7.49 -0.09 24.37
C ALA A 188 -6.93 1.10 25.20
N VAL A 189 -6.01 0.88 26.14
CA VAL A 189 -5.41 1.97 26.95
C VAL A 189 -4.54 2.90 26.11
N GLY A 190 -3.72 2.36 25.19
CA GLY A 190 -2.90 3.16 24.29
C GLY A 190 -3.73 3.90 23.23
N LEU A 191 -4.77 3.27 22.69
CA LEU A 191 -5.67 3.91 21.74
C LEU A 191 -6.56 4.99 22.40
N ARG A 192 -7.01 4.77 23.65
CA ARG A 192 -7.63 5.80 24.51
C ARG A 192 -6.73 7.02 24.70
N ALA A 193 -5.42 6.82 24.93
CA ALA A 193 -4.49 7.93 25.07
C ALA A 193 -4.40 8.75 23.76
N ILE A 194 -4.33 8.06 22.61
CA ILE A 194 -4.32 8.70 21.29
C ILE A 194 -5.64 9.48 21.04
N SER A 195 -6.81 8.89 21.27
CA SER A 195 -8.08 9.59 20.97
C SER A 195 -8.30 10.85 21.80
N ARG A 196 -7.74 10.91 23.01
CA ARG A 196 -7.87 12.06 23.91
C ARG A 196 -6.85 13.17 23.62
N GLY A 197 -5.68 12.85 23.07
CA GLY A 197 -4.61 13.79 22.74
C GLY A 197 -4.48 14.15 21.25
N CYS A 198 -5.10 13.37 20.35
CA CYS A 198 -4.96 13.49 18.89
C CYS A 198 -6.32 13.54 18.16
N PRO A 199 -7.20 14.52 18.45
CA PRO A 199 -8.50 14.64 17.77
C PRO A 199 -8.39 14.93 16.26
N SER A 200 -7.21 15.38 15.81
CA SER A 200 -6.82 15.63 14.41
C SER A 200 -6.53 14.37 13.58
N LEU A 201 -6.68 13.16 14.14
CA LEU A 201 -6.22 11.92 13.50
C LEU A 201 -7.05 11.61 12.24
N ARG A 202 -6.39 11.66 11.07
CA ARG A 202 -6.97 11.40 9.74
C ARG A 202 -6.68 10.00 9.22
N VAL A 203 -5.55 9.40 9.59
CA VAL A 203 -5.13 8.06 9.14
C VAL A 203 -4.78 7.20 10.34
N LEU A 204 -5.42 6.04 10.46
CA LEU A 204 -5.08 5.00 11.44
C LEU A 204 -4.86 3.67 10.72
N SER A 205 -3.69 3.07 10.94
CA SER A 205 -3.33 1.76 10.40
C SER A 205 -2.91 0.82 11.53
N LEU A 206 -3.64 -0.28 11.70
CA LEU A 206 -3.42 -1.30 12.72
C LEU A 206 -3.11 -2.63 12.02
N TRP A 207 -1.91 -3.16 12.22
CA TRP A 207 -1.47 -4.41 11.61
C TRP A 207 -0.94 -5.38 12.67
N ASN A 208 -1.46 -6.61 12.71
CA ASN A 208 -0.99 -7.71 13.56
C ASN A 208 -1.06 -7.39 15.06
N LEU A 209 -2.23 -6.89 15.51
CA LEU A 209 -2.50 -6.48 16.89
C LEU A 209 -3.52 -7.41 17.56
N ALA A 210 -3.10 -8.61 17.94
CA ALA A 210 -3.96 -9.58 18.64
C ALA A 210 -4.52 -9.10 19.99
N THR A 211 -3.96 -8.03 20.57
CA THR A 211 -4.32 -7.43 21.86
C THR A 211 -5.23 -6.20 21.76
N VAL A 212 -5.53 -5.74 20.54
CA VAL A 212 -6.50 -4.65 20.29
C VAL A 212 -7.83 -5.27 19.87
N GLY A 213 -8.81 -5.22 20.78
CA GLY A 213 -10.22 -5.53 20.48
C GLY A 213 -11.08 -4.28 20.36
N ASP A 214 -12.38 -4.46 20.14
CA ASP A 214 -13.31 -3.40 19.72
C ASP A 214 -13.28 -2.13 20.60
N GLY A 215 -13.19 -2.28 21.92
CA GLY A 215 -13.12 -1.14 22.86
C GLY A 215 -11.98 -0.16 22.57
N GLY A 216 -10.88 -0.60 21.94
CA GLY A 216 -9.80 0.29 21.51
C GLY A 216 -10.16 1.16 20.30
N LEU A 217 -11.01 0.66 19.39
CA LEU A 217 -11.53 1.43 18.26
C LEU A 217 -12.77 2.24 18.64
N CYS A 218 -13.57 1.82 19.63
CA CYS A 218 -14.64 2.63 20.21
C CYS A 218 -14.08 3.93 20.83
N GLU A 219 -12.96 3.87 21.57
CA GLU A 219 -12.29 5.07 22.09
C GLU A 219 -11.77 6.00 20.97
N ILE A 220 -11.32 5.45 19.83
CA ILE A 220 -10.95 6.23 18.63
C ILE A 220 -12.19 6.90 18.02
N ALA A 221 -13.30 6.19 17.89
CA ALA A 221 -14.56 6.74 17.39
C ALA A 221 -15.14 7.87 18.28
N GLU A 222 -14.88 7.81 19.59
CA GLU A 222 -15.25 8.86 20.55
C GLU A 222 -14.41 10.15 20.50
N GLY A 223 -13.23 10.15 19.86
CA GLY A 223 -12.30 11.29 19.90
C GLY A 223 -11.72 11.75 18.56
N CYS A 224 -11.60 10.85 17.59
CA CYS A 224 -10.94 11.10 16.29
C CYS A 224 -11.96 11.27 15.16
N HIS A 225 -12.89 12.21 15.30
CA HIS A 225 -14.00 12.39 14.34
C HIS A 225 -13.56 12.75 12.91
N GLN A 226 -12.30 13.23 12.73
CA GLN A 226 -11.71 13.58 11.43
C GLN A 226 -11.05 12.38 10.70
N LEU A 227 -11.28 11.14 11.16
CA LEU A 227 -10.68 9.95 10.56
C LEU A 227 -11.20 9.71 9.13
N GLN A 228 -10.27 9.75 8.17
CA GLN A 228 -10.53 9.64 6.73
C GLN A 228 -10.06 8.28 6.18
N LYS A 229 -8.98 7.70 6.72
CA LYS A 229 -8.46 6.38 6.33
C LYS A 229 -8.29 5.46 7.52
N LEU A 230 -8.80 4.24 7.38
CA LEU A 230 -8.65 3.15 8.34
C LEU A 230 -8.13 1.89 7.64
N ASP A 231 -7.00 1.36 8.11
CA ASP A 231 -6.49 0.05 7.72
C ASP A 231 -6.49 -0.92 8.91
N LEU A 232 -7.15 -2.07 8.78
CA LEU A 232 -7.22 -3.14 9.78
C LEU A 232 -6.68 -4.45 9.17
N CYS A 233 -5.42 -4.79 9.45
CA CYS A 233 -4.74 -5.96 8.89
C CYS A 233 -4.42 -6.97 10.00
N HIS A 234 -4.90 -8.21 9.89
CA HIS A 234 -4.68 -9.31 10.84
C HIS A 234 -4.90 -8.90 12.31
N CYS A 235 -6.06 -8.29 12.60
CA CYS A 235 -6.45 -7.88 13.95
C CYS A 235 -7.63 -8.75 14.44
N PRO A 236 -7.36 -9.98 14.95
CA PRO A 236 -8.39 -11.00 15.16
C PRO A 236 -9.39 -10.68 16.28
N ALA A 237 -9.04 -9.81 17.23
CA ALA A 237 -9.92 -9.42 18.35
C ALA A 237 -10.93 -8.31 17.98
N ILE A 238 -10.94 -7.85 16.73
CA ILE A 238 -11.80 -6.77 16.23
C ILE A 238 -13.00 -7.38 15.49
N THR A 239 -14.21 -6.89 15.78
CA THR A 239 -15.49 -7.44 15.30
C THR A 239 -16.35 -6.38 14.60
N ASN A 240 -17.63 -6.70 14.31
CA ASN A 240 -18.61 -5.74 13.81
C ASN A 240 -18.85 -4.55 14.77
N GLU A 241 -18.61 -4.70 16.07
CA GLU A 241 -18.92 -3.66 17.08
C GLU A 241 -18.05 -2.40 16.89
N SER A 242 -16.74 -2.56 16.70
CA SER A 242 -15.85 -1.43 16.39
C SER A 242 -16.26 -0.68 15.13
N LEU A 243 -16.59 -1.40 14.05
CA LEU A 243 -17.03 -0.78 12.80
C LEU A 243 -18.36 -0.05 12.95
N LEU A 244 -19.28 -0.56 13.77
CA LEU A 244 -20.53 0.13 14.10
C LEU A 244 -20.29 1.42 14.90
N SER A 245 -19.30 1.42 15.80
CA SER A 245 -18.89 2.61 16.56
C SER A 245 -18.16 3.63 15.67
N LEU A 246 -17.18 3.19 14.87
CA LEU A 246 -16.45 4.03 13.90
C LEU A 246 -17.37 4.64 12.84
N ALA A 247 -18.34 3.88 12.33
CA ALA A 247 -19.35 4.40 11.41
C ALA A 247 -20.12 5.61 11.98
N LYS A 248 -20.43 5.59 13.29
CA LYS A 248 -21.12 6.70 13.98
C LYS A 248 -20.18 7.85 14.36
N GLY A 249 -18.93 7.54 14.71
CA GLY A 249 -17.95 8.51 15.20
C GLY A 249 -17.13 9.22 14.12
N CYS A 250 -16.97 8.61 12.94
CA CYS A 250 -16.06 9.05 11.88
C CYS A 250 -16.78 9.13 10.50
N PRO A 251 -17.70 10.10 10.30
CA PRO A 251 -18.48 10.23 9.06
C PRO A 251 -17.63 10.64 7.84
N ASP A 252 -16.44 11.20 8.06
CA ASP A 252 -15.50 11.65 7.03
C ASP A 252 -14.69 10.51 6.37
N LEU A 253 -14.92 9.24 6.74
CA LEU A 253 -14.16 8.10 6.22
C LEU A 253 -14.27 7.97 4.69
N THR A 254 -13.15 8.10 3.98
CA THR A 254 -13.02 7.94 2.53
C THR A 254 -12.42 6.59 2.13
N ASP A 255 -11.55 6.01 2.97
CA ASP A 255 -10.71 4.87 2.63
C ASP A 255 -10.76 3.80 3.75
N LEU A 256 -11.15 2.57 3.38
CA LEU A 256 -11.21 1.43 4.29
C LEU A 256 -10.46 0.23 3.72
N THR A 257 -9.43 -0.24 4.43
CA THR A 257 -8.75 -1.52 4.18
C THR A 257 -9.05 -2.49 5.31
N ILE A 258 -9.50 -3.71 4.99
CA ILE A 258 -9.61 -4.81 5.96
C ILE A 258 -8.98 -6.07 5.36
N GLU A 259 -8.03 -6.67 6.08
CA GLU A 259 -7.31 -7.86 5.64
C GLU A 259 -7.19 -8.87 6.80
N GLY A 260 -7.57 -10.13 6.59
CA GLY A 260 -7.34 -11.21 7.58
C GLY A 260 -8.03 -11.01 8.94
N CYS A 261 -9.10 -10.21 8.99
CA CYS A 261 -9.84 -9.90 10.21
C CYS A 261 -11.05 -10.83 10.35
N ALA A 262 -10.79 -12.04 10.87
CA ALA A 262 -11.72 -13.17 10.86
C ALA A 262 -13.13 -12.88 11.45
N ASN A 263 -13.25 -11.96 12.41
CA ASN A 263 -14.50 -11.65 13.10
C ASN A 263 -15.28 -10.44 12.53
N ILE A 264 -14.83 -9.88 11.39
CA ILE A 264 -15.54 -8.81 10.68
C ILE A 264 -16.39 -9.40 9.55
N GLY A 265 -17.67 -9.03 9.50
CA GLY A 265 -18.62 -9.53 8.52
C GLY A 265 -19.61 -8.48 8.00
N ASN A 266 -20.76 -8.94 7.51
CA ASN A 266 -21.72 -8.14 6.76
C ASN A 266 -22.20 -6.87 7.50
N GLU A 267 -22.41 -6.94 8.81
CA GLU A 267 -23.01 -5.86 9.60
C GLU A 267 -22.08 -4.66 9.77
N GLY A 268 -20.79 -4.89 10.05
CA GLY A 268 -19.80 -3.83 10.20
C GLY A 268 -19.58 -3.06 8.90
N ILE A 269 -19.51 -3.76 7.77
CA ILE A 269 -19.45 -3.15 6.42
C ILE A 269 -20.74 -2.38 6.11
N GLN A 270 -21.91 -2.94 6.44
CA GLN A 270 -23.21 -2.27 6.28
C GLN A 270 -23.31 -0.98 7.12
N ALA A 271 -22.75 -0.96 8.32
CA ALA A 271 -22.72 0.24 9.17
C ALA A 271 -21.87 1.35 8.54
N ILE A 272 -20.62 1.05 8.19
CA ILE A 272 -19.70 2.02 7.53
C ILE A 272 -20.34 2.57 6.25
N ALA A 273 -20.86 1.70 5.37
CA ALA A 273 -21.44 2.11 4.10
C ALA A 273 -22.69 3.02 4.22
N ARG A 274 -23.41 2.96 5.35
CA ARG A 274 -24.58 3.81 5.61
C ARG A 274 -24.24 5.16 6.26
N CYS A 275 -23.18 5.22 7.07
CA CYS A 275 -22.87 6.40 7.87
C CYS A 275 -21.68 7.23 7.35
N CYS A 276 -20.85 6.67 6.46
CA CYS A 276 -19.71 7.34 5.84
C CYS A 276 -20.03 7.68 4.36
N PRO A 277 -20.76 8.77 4.06
CA PRO A 277 -21.21 9.07 2.69
C PRO A 277 -20.04 9.34 1.72
N ASN A 278 -18.89 9.76 2.25
CA ASN A 278 -17.69 10.11 1.50
C ASN A 278 -16.80 8.91 1.14
N LEU A 279 -17.23 7.68 1.43
CA LEU A 279 -16.47 6.44 1.19
C LEU A 279 -16.18 6.23 -0.30
N LYS A 280 -14.91 6.39 -0.69
CA LYS A 280 -14.40 6.34 -2.07
C LYS A 280 -13.66 5.06 -2.38
N SER A 281 -13.05 4.42 -1.39
CA SER A 281 -12.08 3.35 -1.58
C SER A 281 -12.29 2.26 -0.54
N VAL A 282 -12.58 1.04 -0.99
CA VAL A 282 -12.75 -0.12 -0.11
C VAL A 282 -11.92 -1.29 -0.64
N SER A 283 -11.08 -1.84 0.22
CA SER A 283 -10.25 -3.02 -0.05
C SER A 283 -10.45 -4.06 1.03
N ILE A 284 -11.07 -5.19 0.69
CA ILE A 284 -11.36 -6.26 1.65
C ILE A 284 -10.75 -7.58 1.17
N LYS A 285 -9.94 -8.19 2.03
CA LYS A 285 -9.18 -9.42 1.76
C LYS A 285 -9.32 -10.41 2.91
N ASP A 286 -9.53 -11.69 2.60
CA ASP A 286 -9.45 -12.78 3.59
C ASP A 286 -10.33 -12.53 4.84
N CYS A 287 -11.60 -12.20 4.60
CA CYS A 287 -12.59 -11.91 5.64
C CYS A 287 -13.76 -12.91 5.52
N PRO A 288 -13.69 -14.09 6.16
CA PRO A 288 -14.57 -15.23 5.88
C PRO A 288 -16.04 -15.03 6.29
N LEU A 289 -16.33 -14.10 7.22
CA LEU A 289 -17.70 -13.74 7.62
C LEU A 289 -18.35 -12.66 6.72
N LEU A 290 -17.63 -12.15 5.72
CA LEU A 290 -18.18 -11.24 4.73
C LEU A 290 -18.67 -12.03 3.50
N GLY A 291 -19.95 -11.89 3.20
CA GLY A 291 -20.62 -12.50 2.06
C GLY A 291 -21.45 -11.49 1.27
N ASP A 292 -22.32 -11.99 0.40
CA ASP A 292 -23.04 -11.17 -0.58
C ASP A 292 -23.87 -10.04 0.05
N GLN A 293 -24.45 -10.25 1.25
CA GLN A 293 -25.24 -9.24 1.94
C GLN A 293 -24.43 -8.00 2.34
N GLY A 294 -23.16 -8.16 2.70
CA GLY A 294 -22.25 -7.05 3.01
C GLY A 294 -21.89 -6.25 1.76
N ILE A 295 -21.57 -6.94 0.66
CA ILE A 295 -21.25 -6.30 -0.63
C ILE A 295 -22.47 -5.60 -1.24
N ALA A 296 -23.66 -6.22 -1.14
CA ALA A 296 -24.94 -5.62 -1.49
C ALA A 296 -25.21 -4.33 -0.70
N SER A 297 -25.01 -4.38 0.61
CA SER A 297 -25.18 -3.21 1.49
C SER A 297 -24.20 -2.08 1.16
N LEU A 298 -22.93 -2.44 0.89
CA LEU A 298 -21.88 -1.50 0.53
C LEU A 298 -22.21 -0.74 -0.76
N LEU A 299 -22.46 -1.46 -1.85
CA LEU A 299 -22.70 -0.86 -3.16
C LEU A 299 -24.06 -0.16 -3.28
N THR A 300 -25.08 -0.60 -2.54
CA THR A 300 -26.38 0.10 -2.51
C THR A 300 -26.26 1.44 -1.77
N SER A 301 -25.53 1.49 -0.65
CA SER A 301 -25.44 2.69 0.19
C SER A 301 -24.40 3.69 -0.35
N ALA A 302 -23.24 3.22 -0.82
CA ALA A 302 -22.15 4.04 -1.35
C ALA A 302 -22.15 4.15 -2.90
N SER A 303 -23.26 3.84 -3.57
CA SER A 303 -23.37 3.73 -5.06
C SER A 303 -22.83 4.96 -5.84
N TYR A 304 -22.88 6.14 -5.22
CA TYR A 304 -22.50 7.42 -5.82
C TYR A 304 -21.10 7.92 -5.47
N SER A 305 -20.47 7.38 -4.42
CA SER A 305 -19.16 7.80 -3.90
C SER A 305 -18.05 6.76 -4.08
N LEU A 306 -18.37 5.47 -4.03
CA LEU A 306 -17.40 4.38 -4.11
C LEU A 306 -16.77 4.27 -5.51
N SER A 307 -15.56 4.79 -5.66
CA SER A 307 -14.79 4.78 -6.91
C SER A 307 -13.85 3.58 -7.04
N LYS A 308 -13.32 3.07 -5.92
CA LYS A 308 -12.39 1.94 -5.91
C LYS A 308 -12.89 0.80 -5.04
N LEU A 309 -12.95 -0.40 -5.62
CA LEU A 309 -13.38 -1.61 -4.93
C LEU A 309 -12.40 -2.76 -5.20
N LYS A 310 -11.78 -3.29 -4.15
CA LYS A 310 -10.94 -4.49 -4.20
C LYS A 310 -11.52 -5.57 -3.29
N LEU A 311 -11.77 -6.76 -3.83
CA LEU A 311 -12.31 -7.92 -3.12
C LEU A 311 -11.40 -9.12 -3.39
N GLN A 312 -10.81 -9.70 -2.34
CA GLN A 312 -9.91 -10.84 -2.46
C GLN A 312 -10.21 -11.96 -1.45
N ALA A 313 -10.26 -13.22 -1.90
CA ALA A 313 -10.42 -14.39 -1.01
C ALA A 313 -11.62 -14.26 -0.05
N LEU A 314 -12.79 -13.87 -0.60
CA LEU A 314 -14.03 -13.68 0.15
C LEU A 314 -15.06 -14.77 -0.20
N ASN A 315 -15.94 -15.07 0.75
CA ASN A 315 -17.02 -16.04 0.58
C ASN A 315 -18.25 -15.40 -0.11
N ILE A 316 -18.03 -14.88 -1.31
CA ILE A 316 -19.05 -14.20 -2.14
C ILE A 316 -19.36 -15.01 -3.41
N THR A 317 -20.58 -14.84 -3.92
CA THR A 317 -21.12 -15.60 -5.05
C THR A 317 -21.40 -14.70 -6.26
N ASP A 318 -22.00 -15.27 -7.30
CA ASP A 318 -22.56 -14.55 -8.45
C ASP A 318 -23.47 -13.37 -8.06
N VAL A 319 -24.10 -13.42 -6.87
CA VAL A 319 -24.96 -12.33 -6.35
C VAL A 319 -24.17 -11.05 -6.12
N SER A 320 -22.98 -11.11 -5.52
CA SER A 320 -22.11 -9.92 -5.38
C SER A 320 -21.73 -9.31 -6.73
N LEU A 321 -21.45 -10.14 -7.73
CA LEU A 321 -21.10 -9.65 -9.06
C LEU A 321 -22.29 -9.04 -9.80
N ALA A 322 -23.50 -9.57 -9.62
CA ALA A 322 -24.72 -8.93 -10.11
C ALA A 322 -24.96 -7.55 -9.47
N VAL A 323 -24.71 -7.43 -8.16
CA VAL A 323 -24.75 -6.13 -7.45
C VAL A 323 -23.69 -5.17 -7.98
N ILE A 324 -22.44 -5.61 -8.13
CA ILE A 324 -21.35 -4.80 -8.72
C ILE A 324 -21.76 -4.30 -10.10
N GLY A 325 -22.29 -5.20 -10.94
CA GLY A 325 -22.76 -4.90 -12.28
C GLY A 325 -23.88 -3.85 -12.35
N HIS A 326 -24.79 -3.82 -11.38
CA HIS A 326 -25.96 -2.92 -11.39
C HIS A 326 -25.76 -1.61 -10.60
N TYR A 327 -25.12 -1.68 -9.42
CA TYR A 327 -25.00 -0.56 -8.48
C TYR A 327 -23.62 0.15 -8.53
N GLY A 328 -22.63 -0.39 -9.26
CA GLY A 328 -21.26 0.15 -9.40
C GLY A 328 -21.12 1.46 -10.19
N LYS A 329 -22.10 2.37 -10.11
CA LYS A 329 -22.24 3.59 -10.95
C LYS A 329 -21.13 4.62 -10.74
N ALA A 330 -20.47 4.61 -9.59
CA ALA A 330 -19.30 5.44 -9.29
C ALA A 330 -17.95 4.74 -9.54
N VAL A 331 -17.93 3.41 -9.69
CA VAL A 331 -16.70 2.61 -9.70
C VAL A 331 -15.87 2.91 -10.96
N THR A 332 -14.63 3.36 -10.74
CA THR A 332 -13.60 3.57 -11.77
C THR A 332 -12.52 2.49 -11.75
N ASP A 333 -12.27 1.89 -10.59
CA ASP A 333 -11.21 0.90 -10.37
C ASP A 333 -11.80 -0.33 -9.65
N LEU A 334 -11.84 -1.49 -10.32
CA LEU A 334 -12.35 -2.75 -9.76
C LEU A 334 -11.22 -3.80 -9.72
N SER A 335 -11.10 -4.53 -8.61
CA SER A 335 -10.20 -5.68 -8.50
C SER A 335 -10.89 -6.86 -7.83
N LEU A 336 -10.98 -7.99 -8.53
CA LEU A 336 -11.62 -9.23 -8.04
C LEU A 336 -10.58 -10.36 -8.05
N ALA A 337 -10.21 -10.89 -6.88
CA ALA A 337 -9.14 -11.88 -6.78
C ALA A 337 -9.50 -13.11 -5.94
N SER A 338 -9.14 -14.31 -6.42
CA SER A 338 -9.27 -15.57 -5.67
C SER A 338 -10.68 -15.79 -5.10
N LEU A 339 -11.72 -15.59 -5.91
CA LEU A 339 -13.12 -15.74 -5.49
C LEU A 339 -13.60 -17.17 -5.80
N PRO A 340 -13.76 -18.05 -4.79
CA PRO A 340 -13.95 -19.48 -5.01
C PRO A 340 -15.38 -19.88 -5.41
N ASN A 341 -16.37 -19.02 -5.12
CA ASN A 341 -17.79 -19.31 -5.33
C ASN A 341 -18.43 -18.43 -6.42
N VAL A 342 -17.62 -17.73 -7.23
CA VAL A 342 -18.05 -16.88 -8.35
C VAL A 342 -17.83 -17.60 -9.67
N THR A 343 -18.92 -17.87 -10.38
CA THR A 343 -18.97 -18.64 -11.64
C THR A 343 -19.03 -17.72 -12.87
N GLU A 344 -19.06 -18.32 -14.07
CA GLU A 344 -19.36 -17.62 -15.33
C GLU A 344 -20.62 -16.74 -15.25
N LYS A 345 -21.65 -17.18 -14.52
CA LYS A 345 -22.91 -16.43 -14.39
C LYS A 345 -22.68 -15.11 -13.67
N GLY A 346 -21.84 -15.05 -12.65
CA GLY A 346 -21.49 -13.82 -11.96
C GLY A 346 -20.87 -12.80 -12.91
N PHE A 347 -19.84 -13.19 -13.66
CA PHE A 347 -19.18 -12.30 -14.62
C PHE A 347 -20.12 -11.90 -15.78
N TRP A 348 -20.93 -12.82 -16.27
CA TRP A 348 -21.92 -12.54 -17.32
C TRP A 348 -23.01 -11.56 -16.86
N VAL A 349 -23.60 -11.74 -15.67
CA VAL A 349 -24.59 -10.80 -15.11
C VAL A 349 -23.92 -9.47 -14.77
N MET A 350 -22.66 -9.46 -14.29
CA MET A 350 -21.93 -8.23 -14.01
C MET A 350 -21.76 -7.35 -15.25
N GLY A 351 -21.40 -7.95 -16.40
CA GLY A 351 -21.32 -7.24 -17.67
C GLY A 351 -22.68 -6.73 -18.15
N ASN A 352 -23.71 -7.57 -18.15
CA ASN A 352 -25.06 -7.20 -18.59
C ASN A 352 -25.83 -6.31 -17.57
N GLY A 353 -25.25 -6.02 -16.40
CA GLY A 353 -25.87 -5.18 -15.36
C GLY A 353 -25.89 -3.68 -15.69
N HIS A 354 -25.09 -3.24 -16.67
CA HIS A 354 -24.98 -1.88 -17.21
C HIS A 354 -24.69 -0.72 -16.22
N GLY A 355 -24.45 -0.99 -14.94
CA GLY A 355 -24.09 0.03 -13.93
C GLY A 355 -22.63 0.49 -14.02
N LEU A 356 -21.71 -0.35 -14.50
CA LEU A 356 -20.26 -0.11 -14.55
C LEU A 356 -19.80 0.91 -15.63
N GLN A 357 -20.62 1.91 -15.95
CA GLN A 357 -20.36 2.87 -17.02
C GLN A 357 -19.13 3.76 -16.80
N LYS A 358 -18.65 3.91 -15.56
CA LYS A 358 -17.45 4.70 -15.22
C LYS A 358 -16.18 3.85 -15.07
N LEU A 359 -16.26 2.53 -15.21
CA LEU A 359 -15.14 1.62 -15.00
C LEU A 359 -14.03 1.89 -16.02
N LYS A 360 -12.83 2.22 -15.53
CA LYS A 360 -11.64 2.52 -16.34
C LYS A 360 -10.58 1.45 -16.22
N SER A 361 -10.38 0.90 -15.02
CA SER A 361 -9.44 -0.18 -14.75
C SER A 361 -10.15 -1.36 -14.11
N PHE A 362 -9.95 -2.55 -14.64
CA PHE A 362 -10.47 -3.78 -14.07
C PHE A 362 -9.38 -4.86 -14.02
N THR A 363 -9.14 -5.38 -12.82
CA THR A 363 -8.23 -6.49 -12.57
C THR A 363 -9.02 -7.71 -12.09
N VAL A 364 -8.77 -8.88 -12.69
CA VAL A 364 -9.34 -10.16 -12.24
C VAL A 364 -8.26 -11.24 -12.17
N LYS A 365 -8.01 -11.81 -10.99
CA LYS A 365 -6.91 -12.78 -10.79
C LYS A 365 -7.34 -14.03 -10.02
N ALA A 366 -7.01 -15.21 -10.54
CA ALA A 366 -7.33 -16.52 -9.93
C ALA A 366 -8.85 -16.73 -9.66
N CYS A 367 -9.72 -16.14 -10.49
CA CYS A 367 -11.16 -16.34 -10.42
C CYS A 367 -11.59 -17.38 -11.45
N HIS A 368 -12.08 -18.53 -10.98
CA HIS A 368 -12.41 -19.68 -11.83
C HIS A 368 -13.60 -19.42 -12.77
N GLY A 369 -14.53 -18.53 -12.39
CA GLY A 369 -15.65 -18.11 -13.23
C GLY A 369 -15.28 -17.23 -14.43
N VAL A 370 -14.01 -16.86 -14.64
CA VAL A 370 -13.61 -16.09 -15.81
C VAL A 370 -13.50 -17.01 -17.02
N THR A 371 -14.54 -16.98 -17.84
CA THR A 371 -14.71 -17.71 -19.10
C THR A 371 -14.93 -16.75 -20.27
N ASP A 372 -14.94 -17.29 -21.48
CA ASP A 372 -15.14 -16.55 -22.72
C ASP A 372 -16.45 -15.73 -22.74
N LEU A 373 -17.58 -16.33 -22.33
CA LEU A 373 -18.89 -15.66 -22.30
C LEU A 373 -18.97 -14.57 -21.22
N GLY A 374 -18.39 -14.83 -20.04
CA GLY A 374 -18.30 -13.85 -18.96
C GLY A 374 -17.46 -12.64 -19.37
N LEU A 375 -16.33 -12.87 -20.05
CA LEU A 375 -15.43 -11.81 -20.49
C LEU A 375 -16.02 -11.00 -21.66
N GLU A 376 -16.65 -11.63 -22.65
CA GLU A 376 -17.34 -10.92 -23.73
C GLU A 376 -18.46 -10.01 -23.19
N ALA A 377 -19.21 -10.48 -22.18
CA ALA A 377 -20.22 -9.67 -21.51
C ALA A 377 -19.63 -8.44 -20.78
N ILE A 378 -18.47 -8.59 -20.12
CA ILE A 378 -17.75 -7.46 -19.49
C ILE A 378 -17.33 -6.43 -20.54
N GLY A 379 -16.78 -6.87 -21.67
CA GLY A 379 -16.36 -5.99 -22.77
C GLY A 379 -17.51 -5.15 -23.34
N LYS A 380 -18.69 -5.75 -23.49
CA LYS A 380 -19.93 -5.04 -23.90
C LYS A 380 -20.50 -4.14 -22.81
N GLY A 381 -20.41 -4.56 -21.55
CA GLY A 381 -21.00 -3.87 -20.40
C GLY A 381 -20.26 -2.60 -19.95
N CYS A 382 -18.95 -2.54 -20.19
CA CYS A 382 -18.04 -1.52 -19.63
C CYS A 382 -17.41 -0.63 -20.74
N PRO A 383 -18.19 0.24 -21.42
CA PRO A 383 -17.73 0.93 -22.64
C PRO A 383 -16.61 1.97 -22.43
N ASN A 384 -16.27 2.29 -21.17
CA ASN A 384 -15.17 3.19 -20.81
C ASN A 384 -13.93 2.46 -20.24
N LEU A 385 -13.92 1.12 -20.27
CA LEU A 385 -12.80 0.31 -19.81
C LEU A 385 -11.55 0.57 -20.66
N LYS A 386 -10.49 1.06 -20.02
CA LYS A 386 -9.19 1.42 -20.62
C LYS A 386 -8.09 0.42 -20.29
N GLN A 387 -8.10 -0.13 -19.07
CA GLN A 387 -7.06 -1.04 -18.59
C GLN A 387 -7.74 -2.33 -18.13
N PHE A 388 -7.33 -3.46 -18.71
CA PHE A 388 -7.79 -4.78 -18.28
C PHE A 388 -6.62 -5.69 -17.97
N CYS A 389 -6.60 -6.24 -16.75
CA CYS A 389 -5.58 -7.17 -16.29
C CYS A 389 -6.27 -8.47 -15.87
N VAL A 390 -6.02 -9.57 -16.59
CA VAL A 390 -6.51 -10.91 -16.24
C VAL A 390 -5.34 -11.82 -15.92
N GLY A 391 -5.46 -12.62 -14.87
CA GLY A 391 -4.42 -13.60 -14.57
C GLY A 391 -4.90 -14.83 -13.82
N LYS A 392 -4.16 -15.94 -13.97
CA LYS A 392 -4.45 -17.23 -13.30
C LYS A 392 -5.88 -17.75 -13.54
N CYS A 393 -6.53 -17.31 -14.63
CA CYS A 393 -7.89 -17.65 -14.99
C CYS A 393 -7.91 -18.86 -15.94
N ALA A 394 -8.02 -20.05 -15.35
CA ALA A 394 -7.76 -21.34 -16.01
C ALA A 394 -8.74 -21.76 -17.12
N PHE A 395 -9.77 -20.98 -17.42
CA PHE A 395 -10.82 -21.28 -18.41
C PHE A 395 -10.93 -20.27 -19.56
N LEU A 396 -10.22 -19.15 -19.52
CA LEU A 396 -10.17 -18.19 -20.63
C LEU A 396 -9.45 -18.79 -21.84
N SER A 397 -10.10 -18.80 -23.00
CA SER A 397 -9.53 -19.30 -24.26
C SER A 397 -9.18 -18.16 -25.24
N ASP A 398 -8.53 -18.51 -26.33
CA ASP A 398 -8.28 -17.62 -27.47
C ASP A 398 -9.57 -16.95 -27.98
N ASN A 399 -10.69 -17.68 -28.04
CA ASN A 399 -11.96 -17.15 -28.52
C ASN A 399 -12.50 -16.06 -27.58
N GLY A 400 -12.46 -16.30 -26.26
CA GLY A 400 -12.89 -15.33 -25.26
C GLY A 400 -12.07 -14.05 -25.29
N LEU A 401 -10.74 -14.18 -25.47
CA LEU A 401 -9.85 -13.03 -25.57
C LEU A 401 -10.11 -12.20 -26.84
N VAL A 402 -10.36 -12.85 -27.97
CA VAL A 402 -10.71 -12.18 -29.24
C VAL A 402 -12.08 -11.51 -29.18
N SER A 403 -13.10 -12.21 -28.66
CA SER A 403 -14.44 -11.65 -28.41
C SER A 403 -14.38 -10.42 -27.49
N PHE A 404 -13.56 -10.48 -26.43
CA PHE A 404 -13.35 -9.36 -25.51
C PHE A 404 -12.68 -8.16 -26.20
N ALA A 405 -11.56 -8.37 -26.91
CA ALA A 405 -10.85 -7.30 -27.61
C ALA A 405 -11.77 -6.57 -28.62
N LYS A 406 -12.61 -7.34 -29.32
CA LYS A 406 -13.62 -6.82 -30.26
C LYS A 406 -14.77 -6.06 -29.58
N ALA A 407 -15.14 -6.43 -28.36
CA ALA A 407 -16.20 -5.78 -27.60
C ALA A 407 -15.71 -4.51 -26.87
N ALA A 408 -14.49 -4.54 -26.33
CA ALA A 408 -13.93 -3.49 -25.47
C ALA A 408 -13.35 -2.29 -26.28
N GLY A 409 -14.18 -1.60 -27.07
CA GLY A 409 -13.79 -0.50 -27.97
C GLY A 409 -13.19 0.77 -27.34
N SER A 410 -12.94 0.77 -26.01
CA SER A 410 -12.19 1.83 -25.30
C SER A 410 -10.87 1.35 -24.69
N LEU A 411 -10.48 0.09 -24.89
CA LEU A 411 -9.30 -0.50 -24.29
C LEU A 411 -8.01 0.18 -24.79
N GLU A 412 -7.14 0.53 -23.85
CA GLU A 412 -5.85 1.18 -24.05
C GLU A 412 -4.68 0.28 -23.61
N SER A 413 -4.89 -0.59 -22.60
CA SER A 413 -3.93 -1.59 -22.13
C SER A 413 -4.59 -2.94 -21.80
N LEU A 414 -3.93 -4.03 -22.18
CA LEU A 414 -4.30 -5.42 -21.85
C LEU A 414 -3.11 -6.16 -21.22
N GLU A 415 -3.31 -6.75 -20.06
CA GLU A 415 -2.31 -7.55 -19.35
C GLU A 415 -2.81 -8.98 -19.12
N LEU A 416 -2.03 -9.99 -19.51
CA LEU A 416 -2.29 -11.40 -19.28
C LEU A 416 -1.18 -12.00 -18.39
N GLU A 417 -1.55 -12.58 -17.23
CA GLU A 417 -0.62 -13.20 -16.27
C GLU A 417 -0.97 -14.67 -16.04
N GLU A 418 -0.09 -15.61 -16.39
CA GLU A 418 -0.32 -17.06 -16.19
C GLU A 418 -1.62 -17.58 -16.86
N CYS A 419 -2.00 -16.96 -17.98
CA CYS A 419 -3.16 -17.34 -18.80
C CYS A 419 -2.82 -18.55 -19.70
N HIS A 420 -2.49 -19.71 -19.12
CA HIS A 420 -1.93 -20.87 -19.82
C HIS A 420 -2.81 -21.51 -20.91
N ARG A 421 -4.08 -21.13 -21.06
CA ARG A 421 -4.98 -21.54 -22.17
C ARG A 421 -4.98 -20.57 -23.35
N VAL A 422 -4.45 -19.36 -23.19
CA VAL A 422 -4.24 -18.42 -24.30
C VAL A 422 -2.98 -18.84 -25.05
N THR A 423 -3.11 -18.96 -26.36
CA THR A 423 -2.02 -19.28 -27.29
C THR A 423 -1.65 -18.04 -28.12
N GLN A 424 -0.68 -18.20 -29.01
CA GLN A 424 -0.36 -17.19 -30.01
C GLN A 424 -1.58 -16.79 -30.87
N PHE A 425 -2.55 -17.68 -31.11
CA PHE A 425 -3.74 -17.36 -31.89
C PHE A 425 -4.67 -16.36 -31.18
N GLY A 426 -4.88 -16.51 -29.87
CA GLY A 426 -5.63 -15.53 -29.08
C GLY A 426 -4.89 -14.20 -28.93
N PHE A 427 -3.58 -14.25 -28.73
CA PHE A 427 -2.72 -13.06 -28.68
C PHE A 427 -2.79 -12.24 -29.98
N PHE A 428 -2.41 -12.82 -31.13
CA PHE A 428 -2.48 -12.13 -32.41
C PHE A 428 -3.92 -11.76 -32.79
N GLY A 429 -4.88 -12.65 -32.52
CA GLY A 429 -6.31 -12.36 -32.72
C GLY A 429 -6.78 -11.12 -31.94
N SER A 430 -6.31 -10.93 -30.71
CA SER A 430 -6.64 -9.75 -29.90
C SER A 430 -6.04 -8.46 -30.47
N LEU A 431 -4.82 -8.51 -31.02
CA LEU A 431 -4.19 -7.38 -31.70
C LEU A 431 -4.93 -6.98 -32.98
N ILE A 432 -5.40 -7.95 -33.76
CA ILE A 432 -6.16 -7.72 -35.01
C ILE A 432 -7.55 -7.15 -34.73
N ASN A 433 -8.16 -7.48 -33.58
CA ASN A 433 -9.54 -7.09 -33.24
C ASN A 433 -9.62 -5.93 -32.24
N CYS A 434 -8.51 -5.36 -31.79
CA CYS A 434 -8.51 -4.23 -30.86
C CYS A 434 -8.96 -2.92 -31.53
N GLY A 435 -9.54 -2.00 -30.74
CA GLY A 435 -9.90 -0.67 -31.23
C GLY A 435 -8.70 0.27 -31.31
N ALA A 436 -8.77 1.30 -32.16
CA ALA A 436 -7.68 2.27 -32.44
C ALA A 436 -7.17 3.12 -31.24
N LYS A 437 -7.64 2.85 -30.02
CA LYS A 437 -7.11 3.40 -28.76
C LYS A 437 -6.07 2.49 -28.10
N PHE A 438 -5.93 1.25 -28.57
CA PHE A 438 -5.17 0.19 -27.92
C PHE A 438 -3.66 0.40 -28.08
N LYS A 439 -2.98 0.71 -26.97
CA LYS A 439 -1.58 1.19 -26.95
C LYS A 439 -0.60 0.20 -26.33
N ALA A 440 -1.04 -0.63 -25.39
CA ALA A 440 -0.17 -1.51 -24.62
C ALA A 440 -0.70 -2.94 -24.54
N ILE A 441 0.17 -3.92 -24.74
CA ILE A 441 -0.10 -5.32 -24.42
C ILE A 441 1.03 -5.91 -23.59
N SER A 442 0.68 -6.67 -22.56
CA SER A 442 1.63 -7.33 -21.66
C SER A 442 1.29 -8.81 -21.49
N LEU A 443 2.29 -9.67 -21.64
CA LEU A 443 2.21 -11.12 -21.43
C LEU A 443 3.22 -11.53 -20.36
N MET A 444 2.78 -12.19 -19.29
CA MET A 444 3.65 -12.61 -18.19
C MET A 444 3.38 -14.07 -17.84
N ASN A 445 4.41 -14.92 -17.85
CA ASN A 445 4.33 -16.35 -17.51
C ASN A 445 3.28 -17.14 -18.35
N CYS A 446 2.95 -16.68 -19.57
CA CYS A 446 1.90 -17.26 -20.40
C CYS A 446 2.38 -18.51 -21.17
N LEU A 447 2.63 -19.59 -20.44
CA LEU A 447 3.18 -20.87 -20.95
C LEU A 447 2.37 -21.57 -22.06
N GLY A 448 1.15 -21.11 -22.37
CA GLY A 448 0.33 -21.62 -23.48
C GLY A 448 0.76 -21.12 -24.86
N ILE A 449 1.52 -20.02 -24.91
CA ILE A 449 1.96 -19.37 -26.14
C ILE A 449 3.15 -20.13 -26.75
N LYS A 450 3.07 -20.42 -28.06
CA LYS A 450 4.07 -21.14 -28.84
C LYS A 450 4.37 -20.38 -30.13
N ASP A 451 5.52 -20.67 -30.74
CA ASP A 451 5.95 -19.95 -31.93
C ASP A 451 5.10 -20.28 -33.17
N LEU A 452 5.13 -19.37 -34.15
CA LEU A 452 4.34 -19.48 -35.39
C LEU A 452 4.94 -20.50 -36.35
N ASN A 453 4.40 -21.72 -36.35
CA ASN A 453 4.72 -22.78 -37.32
C ASN A 453 4.42 -22.39 -38.80
N VAL A 454 3.57 -21.39 -39.01
CA VAL A 454 3.20 -20.84 -40.32
C VAL A 454 3.09 -19.32 -40.16
N GLY A 455 3.66 -18.56 -41.09
CA GLY A 455 3.52 -17.10 -41.10
C GLY A 455 2.05 -16.68 -41.16
N LEU A 456 1.68 -15.62 -40.45
CA LEU A 456 0.32 -15.08 -40.49
C LEU A 456 -0.06 -14.65 -41.92
N PRO A 457 -1.35 -14.76 -42.29
CA PRO A 457 -1.85 -14.19 -43.54
C PRO A 457 -1.64 -12.66 -43.56
N PRO A 458 -1.70 -12.01 -44.74
CA PRO A 458 -1.72 -10.55 -44.81
C PRO A 458 -2.91 -9.99 -44.03
N LEU A 459 -2.61 -9.17 -43.03
CA LEU A 459 -3.54 -8.64 -42.03
C LEU A 459 -3.35 -7.12 -41.93
N PRO A 460 -4.38 -6.36 -41.52
CA PRO A 460 -4.24 -4.92 -41.30
C PRO A 460 -3.27 -4.65 -40.13
N PRO A 461 -2.38 -3.65 -40.23
CA PRO A 461 -1.48 -3.28 -39.14
C PRO A 461 -2.23 -2.60 -37.99
N CYS A 462 -1.75 -2.84 -36.78
CA CYS A 462 -2.20 -2.24 -35.54
C CYS A 462 -1.47 -0.90 -35.31
N GLU A 463 -1.90 0.14 -36.03
CA GLU A 463 -1.33 1.51 -35.95
C GLU A 463 -1.47 2.18 -34.57
N SER A 464 -2.20 1.58 -33.62
CA SER A 464 -2.42 2.12 -32.28
C SER A 464 -1.44 1.60 -31.22
N LEU A 465 -0.82 0.43 -31.42
CA LEU A 465 0.10 -0.15 -30.44
C LEU A 465 1.37 0.71 -30.31
N ARG A 466 1.85 0.92 -29.09
CA ARG A 466 3.08 1.68 -28.76
C ARG A 466 3.99 0.91 -27.81
N SER A 467 3.42 0.05 -26.96
CA SER A 467 4.14 -0.70 -25.92
C SER A 467 3.86 -2.20 -26.01
N LEU A 468 4.92 -2.99 -26.03
CA LEU A 468 4.89 -4.45 -25.99
C LEU A 468 5.70 -4.93 -24.79
N SER A 469 5.11 -5.76 -23.94
CA SER A 469 5.79 -6.51 -22.88
C SER A 469 5.50 -8.01 -23.07
N ILE A 470 6.55 -8.83 -23.14
CA ILE A 470 6.46 -10.29 -23.09
C ILE A 470 7.54 -10.77 -22.12
N ARG A 471 7.16 -11.46 -21.05
CA ARG A 471 8.07 -11.83 -19.96
C ARG A 471 7.87 -13.29 -19.55
N ASN A 472 8.94 -14.08 -19.59
CA ASN A 472 8.93 -15.49 -19.22
C ASN A 472 7.83 -16.29 -19.96
N CYS A 473 7.74 -16.11 -21.28
CA CYS A 473 6.82 -16.84 -22.17
C CYS A 473 7.65 -17.75 -23.10
N PRO A 474 8.30 -18.82 -22.59
CA PRO A 474 9.43 -19.48 -23.25
C PRO A 474 9.13 -20.15 -24.61
N GLY A 475 7.85 -20.30 -24.97
CA GLY A 475 7.44 -20.77 -26.30
C GLY A 475 7.34 -19.67 -27.37
N PHE A 476 7.46 -18.38 -27.02
CA PHE A 476 7.51 -17.28 -27.97
C PHE A 476 8.90 -17.22 -28.63
N GLY A 477 8.96 -17.14 -29.96
CA GLY A 477 10.20 -17.24 -30.73
C GLY A 477 10.25 -16.33 -31.96
N ASP A 478 11.24 -16.58 -32.82
CA ASP A 478 11.59 -15.74 -33.95
C ASP A 478 10.44 -15.52 -34.95
N ALA A 479 9.61 -16.53 -35.22
CA ALA A 479 8.53 -16.38 -36.20
C ALA A 479 7.40 -15.47 -35.69
N SER A 480 7.09 -15.54 -34.38
CA SER A 480 6.14 -14.67 -33.70
C SER A 480 6.66 -13.24 -33.60
N LEU A 481 7.96 -13.06 -33.35
CA LEU A 481 8.55 -11.72 -33.28
C LEU A 481 8.57 -11.03 -34.65
N ALA A 482 8.95 -11.77 -35.70
CA ALA A 482 8.91 -11.27 -37.08
C ALA A 482 7.47 -10.99 -37.58
N ALA A 483 6.47 -11.67 -37.03
CA ALA A 483 5.06 -11.37 -37.27
C ALA A 483 4.58 -10.11 -36.53
N LEU A 484 5.03 -9.88 -35.28
CA LEU A 484 4.74 -8.66 -34.53
C LEU A 484 5.31 -7.41 -35.20
N GLY A 485 6.55 -7.47 -35.71
CA GLY A 485 7.15 -6.36 -36.45
C GLY A 485 6.25 -5.86 -37.59
N LYS A 486 5.78 -6.79 -38.43
CA LYS A 486 4.90 -6.49 -39.57
C LYS A 486 3.49 -6.03 -39.18
N LEU A 487 3.03 -6.39 -37.97
CA LEU A 487 1.70 -6.02 -37.47
C LEU A 487 1.70 -4.72 -36.67
N CYS A 488 2.84 -4.26 -36.17
CA CYS A 488 2.90 -3.15 -35.19
C CYS A 488 4.01 -2.14 -35.53
N PRO A 489 3.94 -1.47 -36.70
CA PRO A 489 4.99 -0.55 -37.16
C PRO A 489 5.18 0.67 -36.25
N GLN A 490 4.21 0.97 -35.39
CA GLN A 490 4.24 2.10 -34.48
C GLN A 490 4.81 1.79 -33.08
N LEU A 491 5.41 0.62 -32.86
CA LEU A 491 6.04 0.28 -31.58
C LEU A 491 7.17 1.26 -31.20
N GLN A 492 7.21 1.61 -29.91
CA GLN A 492 8.21 2.51 -29.31
C GLN A 492 8.85 1.89 -28.06
N ASN A 493 8.07 1.16 -27.26
CA ASN A 493 8.54 0.47 -26.06
C ASN A 493 8.45 -1.05 -26.25
N VAL A 494 9.57 -1.76 -26.08
CA VAL A 494 9.67 -3.22 -26.26
C VAL A 494 10.41 -3.83 -25.08
N GLU A 495 9.69 -4.58 -24.25
CA GLU A 495 10.24 -5.37 -23.14
C GLU A 495 10.08 -6.86 -23.46
N LEU A 496 11.20 -7.54 -23.75
CA LEU A 496 11.28 -8.98 -23.97
C LEU A 496 12.27 -9.58 -22.96
N SER A 497 11.78 -9.99 -21.78
CA SER A 497 12.65 -10.52 -20.72
C SER A 497 12.64 -12.05 -20.63
N GLY A 498 13.83 -12.66 -20.69
CA GLY A 498 14.06 -14.08 -20.39
C GLY A 498 13.76 -15.05 -21.53
N PHE A 499 14.21 -14.75 -22.77
CA PHE A 499 13.99 -15.61 -23.93
C PHE A 499 15.24 -16.36 -24.37
N HIS A 500 15.15 -17.69 -24.39
CA HIS A 500 16.11 -18.56 -25.08
C HIS A 500 15.71 -18.84 -26.54
N GLY A 501 14.43 -18.68 -26.89
CA GLY A 501 13.87 -19.01 -28.21
C GLY A 501 13.93 -17.88 -29.27
N ILE A 502 14.51 -16.73 -28.94
CA ILE A 502 14.66 -15.57 -29.84
C ILE A 502 16.13 -15.39 -30.19
N THR A 503 16.43 -15.13 -31.46
CA THR A 503 17.78 -14.90 -32.01
C THR A 503 17.83 -13.59 -32.79
N ASP A 504 19.03 -13.20 -33.24
CA ASP A 504 19.21 -12.07 -34.17
C ASP A 504 18.23 -12.13 -35.36
N VAL A 505 17.93 -13.33 -35.87
CA VAL A 505 17.14 -13.53 -37.10
C VAL A 505 15.66 -13.16 -36.92
N GLY A 506 15.07 -13.41 -35.76
CA GLY A 506 13.68 -13.01 -35.47
C GLY A 506 13.53 -11.57 -35.00
N PHE A 507 14.58 -10.97 -34.43
CA PHE A 507 14.55 -9.60 -33.93
C PHE A 507 14.77 -8.56 -35.04
N LEU A 508 15.64 -8.85 -36.03
CA LEU A 508 15.92 -7.94 -37.15
C LEU A 508 14.66 -7.49 -37.93
N PRO A 509 13.68 -8.36 -38.28
CA PRO A 509 12.45 -7.93 -38.94
C PRO A 509 11.56 -6.99 -38.11
N LEU A 510 11.65 -7.01 -36.78
CA LEU A 510 10.97 -6.02 -35.94
C LEU A 510 11.66 -4.66 -36.06
N LEU A 511 12.99 -4.62 -35.92
CA LEU A 511 13.77 -3.39 -36.10
C LEU A 511 13.55 -2.73 -37.46
N GLU A 512 13.41 -3.53 -38.52
CA GLU A 512 13.19 -3.05 -39.89
C GLU A 512 11.73 -2.67 -40.21
N SER A 513 10.76 -3.08 -39.38
CA SER A 513 9.34 -2.75 -39.58
C SER A 513 8.83 -1.62 -38.67
N CYS A 514 9.57 -1.24 -37.63
CA CYS A 514 9.16 -0.14 -36.74
C CYS A 514 9.50 1.23 -37.35
N GLU A 515 8.48 1.96 -37.81
CA GLU A 515 8.60 3.31 -38.41
C GLU A 515 8.65 4.43 -37.36
N ALA A 516 8.06 4.22 -36.17
CA ALA A 516 7.89 5.27 -35.15
C ALA A 516 9.16 5.60 -34.34
N GLY A 517 10.24 4.83 -34.51
CA GLY A 517 11.44 4.89 -33.68
C GLY A 517 11.26 4.21 -32.32
N LEU A 518 12.12 3.24 -32.00
CA LEU A 518 12.18 2.65 -30.67
C LEU A 518 12.79 3.64 -29.67
N VAL A 519 12.19 3.70 -28.48
CA VAL A 519 12.49 4.66 -27.40
C VAL A 519 12.99 3.93 -26.16
N LYS A 520 12.33 2.85 -25.75
CA LYS A 520 12.74 2.05 -24.58
C LYS A 520 12.75 0.56 -24.92
N VAL A 521 13.93 -0.04 -24.87
CA VAL A 521 14.17 -1.44 -25.27
C VAL A 521 14.81 -2.20 -24.13
N ASN A 522 14.13 -3.23 -23.62
CA ASN A 522 14.63 -4.13 -22.58
C ASN A 522 14.63 -5.56 -23.13
N LEU A 523 15.83 -6.15 -23.26
CA LEU A 523 16.07 -7.50 -23.79
C LEU A 523 16.74 -8.41 -22.75
N SER A 524 16.66 -8.03 -21.46
CA SER A 524 17.29 -8.74 -20.35
C SER A 524 17.03 -10.26 -20.35
N GLY A 525 18.09 -11.05 -20.17
CA GLY A 525 18.02 -12.50 -20.18
C GLY A 525 17.79 -13.11 -21.57
N CYS A 526 18.17 -12.43 -22.67
CA CYS A 526 18.13 -12.98 -24.03
C CYS A 526 19.54 -13.32 -24.56
N PRO A 527 20.15 -14.46 -24.13
CA PRO A 527 21.57 -14.77 -24.40
C PRO A 527 21.89 -15.13 -25.86
N ASN A 528 20.86 -15.30 -26.71
CA ASN A 528 20.99 -15.59 -28.14
C ASN A 528 20.91 -14.34 -29.03
N LEU A 529 20.79 -13.15 -28.43
CA LEU A 529 20.93 -11.85 -29.11
C LEU A 529 22.37 -11.35 -28.98
N GLY A 530 22.95 -10.89 -30.09
CA GLY A 530 24.32 -10.39 -30.15
C GLY A 530 24.46 -9.02 -30.81
N ASP A 531 25.70 -8.61 -31.05
CA ASP A 531 26.04 -7.28 -31.57
C ASP A 531 25.30 -6.89 -32.86
N LYS A 532 24.90 -7.86 -33.71
CA LYS A 532 24.15 -7.58 -34.95
C LYS A 532 22.83 -6.85 -34.71
N VAL A 533 22.10 -7.25 -33.67
CA VAL A 533 20.85 -6.61 -33.27
C VAL A 533 21.12 -5.22 -32.71
N VAL A 534 22.16 -5.08 -31.88
CA VAL A 534 22.56 -3.79 -31.30
C VAL A 534 23.00 -2.80 -32.37
N CYS A 535 23.84 -3.19 -33.33
CA CYS A 535 24.25 -2.32 -34.44
C CYS A 535 23.05 -1.88 -35.28
N LYS A 536 22.22 -2.83 -35.75
CA LYS A 536 21.03 -2.51 -36.56
C LYS A 536 20.03 -1.62 -35.80
N MET A 537 19.88 -1.83 -34.50
CA MET A 537 19.04 -1.01 -33.63
C MET A 537 19.61 0.40 -33.45
N ALA A 538 20.92 0.53 -33.28
CA ALA A 538 21.59 1.82 -33.20
C ALA A 538 21.48 2.61 -34.53
N ASP A 539 21.73 1.94 -35.66
CA ASP A 539 21.64 2.51 -37.01
C ASP A 539 20.24 3.07 -37.36
N LEU A 540 19.18 2.34 -36.98
CA LEU A 540 17.80 2.72 -37.30
C LEU A 540 17.14 3.58 -36.22
N HIS A 541 17.37 3.28 -34.94
CA HIS A 541 16.62 3.81 -33.79
C HIS A 541 17.47 4.63 -32.80
N GLY A 542 18.78 4.75 -32.99
CA GLY A 542 19.67 5.51 -32.09
C GLY A 542 19.33 7.02 -31.97
N ARG A 543 18.51 7.55 -32.88
CA ARG A 543 17.97 8.91 -32.81
C ARG A 543 16.73 9.07 -31.92
N THR A 544 16.14 7.97 -31.44
CA THR A 544 14.95 7.97 -30.56
C THR A 544 15.15 7.19 -29.27
N LEU A 545 16.18 6.34 -29.20
CA LEU A 545 16.41 5.43 -28.08
C LEU A 545 16.90 6.18 -26.82
N GLU A 546 16.03 6.26 -25.82
CA GLU A 546 16.30 6.83 -24.48
C GLU A 546 16.87 5.77 -23.51
N MET A 547 16.39 4.52 -23.60
CA MET A 547 16.71 3.46 -22.65
C MET A 547 16.97 2.12 -23.34
N LEU A 548 18.08 1.49 -23.00
CA LEU A 548 18.53 0.21 -23.54
C LEU A 548 19.03 -0.73 -22.43
N ASN A 549 18.29 -1.81 -22.16
CA ASN A 549 18.72 -2.90 -21.28
C ASN A 549 19.03 -4.16 -22.08
N LEU A 550 20.23 -4.68 -21.90
CA LEU A 550 20.84 -5.84 -22.56
C LEU A 550 21.42 -6.85 -21.54
N ASP A 551 20.95 -6.84 -20.28
CA ASP A 551 21.51 -7.69 -19.22
C ASP A 551 21.57 -9.17 -19.64
N GLY A 552 22.75 -9.78 -19.63
CA GLY A 552 22.95 -11.17 -20.02
C GLY A 552 22.77 -11.48 -21.51
N CYS A 553 22.66 -10.47 -22.38
CA CYS A 553 22.81 -10.64 -23.83
C CYS A 553 24.28 -10.84 -24.21
N LYS A 554 24.53 -11.41 -25.40
CA LYS A 554 25.88 -11.74 -25.88
C LYS A 554 26.52 -10.56 -26.63
N ILE A 555 26.63 -9.44 -25.93
CA ILE A 555 27.14 -8.16 -26.46
C ILE A 555 28.64 -8.04 -26.19
N SER A 556 29.37 -7.46 -27.12
CA SER A 556 30.81 -7.18 -27.03
C SER A 556 31.09 -5.68 -27.21
N ASP A 557 32.37 -5.30 -27.19
CA ASP A 557 32.81 -3.93 -27.46
C ASP A 557 32.31 -3.41 -28.82
N ALA A 558 32.03 -4.29 -29.79
CA ALA A 558 31.46 -3.89 -31.09
C ALA A 558 30.04 -3.31 -30.97
N GLY A 559 29.18 -3.90 -30.14
CA GLY A 559 27.85 -3.35 -29.84
C GLY A 559 27.95 -2.02 -29.09
N LEU A 560 28.90 -1.87 -28.17
CA LEU A 560 29.15 -0.59 -27.48
C LEU A 560 29.65 0.51 -28.42
N VAL A 561 30.50 0.20 -29.40
CA VAL A 561 30.92 1.16 -30.45
C VAL A 561 29.71 1.64 -31.25
N ALA A 562 28.84 0.74 -31.72
CA ALA A 562 27.67 1.14 -32.50
C ALA A 562 26.66 1.99 -31.69
N ILE A 563 26.50 1.71 -30.40
CA ILE A 563 25.74 2.56 -29.47
C ILE A 563 26.41 3.94 -29.36
N ALA A 564 27.73 3.99 -29.13
CA ALA A 564 28.49 5.22 -28.96
C ALA A 564 28.44 6.14 -30.20
N GLU A 565 28.42 5.58 -31.41
CA GLU A 565 28.38 6.35 -32.66
C GLU A 565 26.99 6.93 -32.98
N ASN A 566 25.90 6.20 -32.65
CA ASN A 566 24.55 6.52 -33.12
C ASN A 566 23.54 6.94 -32.04
N CYS A 567 23.61 6.43 -30.81
CA CYS A 567 22.52 6.47 -29.81
C CYS A 567 22.44 7.77 -28.99
N ARG A 568 22.34 8.93 -29.65
CA ARG A 568 22.57 10.26 -29.04
C ARG A 568 21.61 10.69 -27.92
N LEU A 569 20.45 10.06 -27.78
CA LEU A 569 19.46 10.39 -26.73
C LEU A 569 19.48 9.40 -25.55
N LEU A 570 20.41 8.45 -25.53
CA LEU A 570 20.44 7.35 -24.58
C LEU A 570 20.82 7.85 -23.17
N SER A 571 19.85 7.90 -22.26
CA SER A 571 20.06 8.24 -20.86
C SER A 571 20.38 7.00 -20.00
N ASP A 572 19.79 5.85 -20.33
CA ASP A 572 19.86 4.64 -19.51
C ASP A 572 20.46 3.47 -20.32
N LEU A 573 21.64 2.99 -19.95
CA LEU A 573 22.30 1.83 -20.57
C LEU A 573 22.64 0.76 -19.52
N ASP A 574 22.02 -0.41 -19.67
CA ASP A 574 22.39 -1.62 -18.92
C ASP A 574 22.96 -2.67 -19.86
N VAL A 575 24.24 -2.99 -19.69
CA VAL A 575 24.99 -4.03 -20.40
C VAL A 575 25.63 -5.01 -19.41
N SER A 576 24.97 -5.20 -18.27
CA SER A 576 25.39 -6.13 -17.22
C SER A 576 25.54 -7.56 -17.76
N LYS A 577 26.51 -8.30 -17.21
CA LYS A 577 26.83 -9.70 -17.56
C LYS A 577 27.23 -9.93 -19.04
N CYS A 578 27.36 -8.88 -19.86
CA CYS A 578 27.85 -8.97 -21.24
C CYS A 578 29.37 -9.19 -21.32
N THR A 579 29.86 -9.52 -22.52
CA THR A 579 31.27 -9.78 -22.85
C THR A 579 32.03 -8.53 -23.28
N ILE A 580 31.79 -7.41 -22.59
CA ILE A 580 32.45 -6.11 -22.81
C ILE A 580 33.76 -5.99 -22.02
N THR A 581 34.69 -5.17 -22.50
CA THR A 581 36.01 -4.91 -21.88
C THR A 581 36.21 -3.43 -21.60
N ASP A 582 37.36 -3.10 -20.97
CA ASP A 582 37.85 -1.71 -20.84
C ASP A 582 37.76 -0.91 -22.16
N SER A 583 37.93 -1.57 -23.31
CA SER A 583 37.90 -0.95 -24.64
C SER A 583 36.50 -0.47 -25.04
N GLY A 584 35.45 -1.21 -24.69
CA GLY A 584 34.06 -0.80 -24.93
C GLY A 584 33.64 0.36 -24.03
N ILE A 585 34.11 0.39 -22.79
CA ILE A 585 33.92 1.55 -21.89
C ILE A 585 34.66 2.78 -22.43
N ALA A 586 35.86 2.59 -22.99
CA ALA A 586 36.59 3.66 -23.67
C ALA A 586 35.87 4.16 -24.94
N ALA A 587 35.20 3.28 -25.70
CA ALA A 587 34.40 3.68 -26.85
C ALA A 587 33.21 4.57 -26.44
N LEU A 588 32.43 4.16 -25.43
CA LEU A 588 31.37 4.99 -24.84
C LEU A 588 31.93 6.34 -24.39
N ALA A 589 33.02 6.35 -23.62
CA ALA A 589 33.64 7.57 -23.13
C ALA A 589 34.22 8.48 -24.22
N CYS A 590 34.58 7.96 -25.40
CA CYS A 590 35.07 8.74 -26.52
C CYS A 590 33.96 9.46 -27.32
N SER A 591 32.71 9.04 -27.16
CA SER A 591 31.57 9.57 -27.92
C SER A 591 30.92 10.83 -27.32
N ASN A 592 30.01 11.42 -28.10
CA ASN A 592 29.14 12.51 -27.66
C ASN A 592 27.78 11.98 -27.16
N LEU A 593 27.78 10.97 -26.28
CA LEU A 593 26.61 10.57 -25.48
C LEU A 593 26.41 11.60 -24.35
N ILE A 594 25.86 12.76 -24.71
CA ILE A 594 25.81 13.96 -23.84
C ILE A 594 24.88 13.80 -22.64
N ASP A 595 23.87 12.92 -22.75
CA ASP A 595 22.77 12.82 -21.77
C ASP A 595 22.74 11.48 -20.99
N LEU A 596 23.80 10.66 -21.09
CA LEU A 596 23.88 9.36 -20.39
C LEU A 596 23.95 9.58 -18.87
N GLN A 597 22.92 9.12 -18.17
CA GLN A 597 22.71 9.32 -16.73
C GLN A 597 22.86 8.02 -15.93
N ILE A 598 22.50 6.87 -16.48
CA ILE A 598 22.60 5.58 -15.81
C ILE A 598 23.42 4.61 -16.67
N LEU A 599 24.49 4.07 -16.09
CA LEU A 599 25.31 3.02 -16.69
C LEU A 599 25.41 1.82 -15.74
N SER A 600 24.97 0.64 -16.21
CA SER A 600 25.19 -0.62 -15.50
C SER A 600 26.06 -1.56 -16.32
N VAL A 601 27.18 -1.97 -15.72
CA VAL A 601 28.15 -2.95 -16.26
C VAL A 601 28.32 -4.15 -15.31
N SER A 602 27.34 -4.36 -14.42
CA SER A 602 27.42 -5.31 -13.31
C SER A 602 27.75 -6.73 -13.79
N GLY A 603 28.74 -7.36 -13.15
CA GLY A 603 29.17 -8.72 -13.49
C GLY A 603 29.94 -8.84 -14.81
N CYS A 604 30.31 -7.75 -15.49
CA CYS A 604 31.21 -7.79 -16.65
C CYS A 604 32.66 -8.05 -16.20
N ASN A 605 33.00 -9.33 -16.04
CA ASN A 605 34.30 -9.80 -15.49
C ASN A 605 35.55 -9.39 -16.29
N LEU A 606 35.41 -8.72 -17.45
CA LEU A 606 36.52 -8.22 -18.29
C LEU A 606 36.66 -6.68 -18.27
N VAL A 607 35.82 -5.98 -17.51
CA VAL A 607 36.01 -4.56 -17.16
C VAL A 607 36.86 -4.50 -15.89
N SER A 608 37.94 -3.70 -15.91
CA SER A 608 38.98 -3.67 -14.88
C SER A 608 39.33 -2.25 -14.44
N ASP A 609 40.29 -2.12 -13.51
CA ASP A 609 40.86 -0.83 -13.08
C ASP A 609 41.36 0.06 -14.25
N LYS A 610 41.59 -0.49 -15.45
CA LYS A 610 41.96 0.27 -16.64
C LYS A 610 40.81 1.11 -17.22
N SER A 611 39.56 0.77 -16.92
CA SER A 611 38.38 1.52 -17.37
C SER A 611 38.18 2.86 -16.64
N LEU A 612 38.87 3.08 -15.51
CA LEU A 612 38.70 4.25 -14.65
C LEU A 612 38.77 5.61 -15.37
N PRO A 613 39.75 5.90 -16.25
CA PRO A 613 39.80 7.19 -16.95
C PRO A 613 38.61 7.41 -17.88
N SER A 614 38.04 6.32 -18.42
CA SER A 614 36.85 6.34 -19.27
C SER A 614 35.58 6.53 -18.44
N LEU A 615 35.45 5.82 -17.32
CA LEU A 615 34.35 6.00 -16.35
C LEU A 615 34.35 7.41 -15.74
N GLY A 616 35.52 7.93 -15.36
CA GLY A 616 35.68 9.29 -14.84
C GLY A 616 35.32 10.38 -15.86
N LYS A 617 35.49 10.12 -17.16
CA LYS A 617 35.00 11.02 -18.22
C LYS A 617 33.49 10.94 -18.40
N LEU A 618 32.90 9.74 -18.38
CA LEU A 618 31.44 9.53 -18.45
C LEU A 618 30.72 10.11 -17.23
N GLY A 619 31.31 10.01 -16.04
CA GLY A 619 30.74 10.47 -14.77
C GLY A 619 30.54 11.98 -14.63
N GLN A 620 30.83 12.78 -15.67
CA GLN A 620 30.38 14.17 -15.74
C GLN A 620 28.86 14.29 -15.96
N THR A 621 28.23 13.26 -16.52
CA THR A 621 26.79 13.20 -16.82
C THR A 621 26.05 12.13 -16.02
N LEU A 622 26.76 11.07 -15.57
CA LEU A 622 26.15 9.98 -14.81
C LEU A 622 25.62 10.44 -13.44
N LEU A 623 24.39 10.03 -13.15
CA LEU A 623 23.73 10.09 -11.85
C LEU A 623 23.79 8.73 -11.13
N GLY A 624 23.93 7.61 -11.86
CA GLY A 624 24.10 6.28 -11.28
C GLY A 624 25.05 5.39 -12.08
N LEU A 625 25.93 4.68 -11.38
CA LEU A 625 26.93 3.78 -11.96
C LEU A 625 26.96 2.45 -11.20
N ASN A 626 26.58 1.36 -11.86
CA ASN A 626 26.56 0.03 -11.25
C ASN A 626 27.73 -0.83 -11.72
N LEU A 627 28.69 -1.01 -10.81
CA LEU A 627 29.91 -1.84 -10.92
C LEU A 627 29.79 -3.16 -10.13
N GLN A 628 28.62 -3.49 -9.58
CA GLN A 628 28.47 -4.65 -8.70
C GLN A 628 28.94 -5.94 -9.37
N GLN A 629 29.66 -6.77 -8.63
CA GLN A 629 30.20 -8.06 -9.11
C GLN A 629 31.27 -7.96 -10.23
N CYS A 630 31.78 -6.75 -10.57
CA CYS A 630 32.91 -6.57 -11.49
C CYS A 630 34.24 -6.95 -10.83
N LYS A 631 34.53 -8.25 -10.75
CA LYS A 631 35.67 -8.84 -9.99
C LYS A 631 37.08 -8.36 -10.37
N ALA A 632 37.24 -7.66 -11.49
CA ALA A 632 38.52 -7.11 -11.94
C ALA A 632 38.65 -5.60 -11.67
N ILE A 633 37.65 -4.97 -11.06
CA ILE A 633 37.72 -3.64 -10.44
C ILE A 633 38.07 -3.80 -8.95
N SER A 634 39.07 -3.09 -8.47
CA SER A 634 39.52 -3.10 -7.07
C SER A 634 38.78 -2.06 -6.23
N SER A 635 38.69 -2.28 -4.91
CA SER A 635 38.01 -1.31 -4.02
C SER A 635 38.67 0.07 -4.06
N GLY A 636 40.01 0.14 -4.09
CA GLY A 636 40.75 1.39 -4.21
C GLY A 636 40.52 2.12 -5.53
N ALA A 637 40.14 1.40 -6.60
CA ALA A 637 39.71 2.01 -7.85
C ALA A 637 38.29 2.57 -7.76
N VAL A 638 37.41 1.95 -6.96
CA VAL A 638 36.08 2.51 -6.64
C VAL A 638 36.17 3.72 -5.72
N ASP A 639 37.05 3.68 -4.70
CA ASP A 639 37.30 4.83 -3.81
C ASP A 639 37.70 6.08 -4.63
N LEU A 640 38.61 5.90 -5.61
CA LEU A 640 39.02 6.97 -6.54
C LEU A 640 37.88 7.44 -7.47
N LEU A 641 36.92 6.57 -7.83
CA LEU A 641 35.74 6.98 -8.60
C LEU A 641 34.74 7.73 -7.72
N VAL A 642 34.56 7.37 -6.45
CA VAL A 642 33.71 8.10 -5.50
C VAL A 642 34.26 9.52 -5.25
N GLU A 643 35.58 9.67 -5.11
CA GLU A 643 36.22 11.00 -5.00
C GLU A 643 36.03 11.86 -6.27
N GLN A 644 36.09 11.26 -7.45
CA GLN A 644 35.94 11.98 -8.73
C GLN A 644 34.47 12.29 -9.06
N LEU A 645 33.57 11.37 -8.77
CA LEU A 645 32.17 11.35 -9.24
C LEU A 645 31.18 11.60 -8.10
N TRP A 646 31.45 12.61 -7.28
CA TRP A 646 30.67 13.03 -6.09
C TRP A 646 29.15 13.32 -6.30
N ARG A 647 28.65 13.21 -7.53
CA ARG A 647 27.22 13.35 -7.90
C ARG A 647 26.57 12.05 -8.36
N CYS A 648 27.34 10.98 -8.48
CA CYS A 648 26.92 9.71 -9.05
C CYS A 648 26.80 8.66 -7.94
N ASP A 649 25.63 8.04 -7.82
CA ASP A 649 25.43 6.92 -6.90
C ASP A 649 26.13 5.67 -7.47
N ILE A 650 27.30 5.34 -6.91
CA ILE A 650 28.09 4.17 -7.32
C ILE A 650 27.67 2.94 -6.50
N LEU A 651 27.26 1.88 -7.18
CA LEU A 651 26.99 0.56 -6.59
C LEU A 651 28.14 -0.39 -6.91
N PHE A 652 28.67 -1.09 -5.89
CA PHE A 652 29.80 -2.04 -5.98
C PHE A 652 29.54 -3.30 -5.14
#